data_AF-A0A172QVX8-F1
#
_entry.id   AF-A0A172QVX8-F1
#
_cell.length_a   1.000
_cell.length_b   1.000
_cell.length_c   1.000
_cell.angle_alpha   90.00
_cell.angle_beta   90.00
_cell.angle_gamma   90.00
#
_symmetry.space_group_name_H-M   'P 1'
#
loop_
_entity.id
_entity.type
_entity.pdbx_description
1 polymer ?
#
loop_
_entity_poly.entity_id
_entity_poly.type
_entity_poly.pdbx_seq_one_letter_code
_entity_poly.pdbx_strand_id
1 'polypeptide(L)'
;MDSVEHVLNLIRRGAETTVSMHFQATQTQNFAQHSGGLKPATSMMTFINPNGLHIQRSQNGFHIQRDGVDVLRGADTTRWKFGEKDRPYVVDSLDLRILGGTNLLINPNDAIAEMSLWDLDPSLITAGKIAECDTWVIPTAAHLFKDDEEHPQQIEIDVQTGVILAIKSHRQNIQAISVEFPSHLDNPAWAGPTMPIPEYAKSTLPATIPHQITQLPPQSENPRNLRILVTMDAVEGVIPRYRIGQTILIPLVFEREVQPLPGLKTTRRAWVRHRADKTIDQVWPIVITGDGWAASSFSDSPLGYEAELQGWFCYSTWGSEQLWNDLKIERIYAGVGSLGQSGHGQRWQELTDTTDAYVQDEIYLLEVILDVTLDGAVSPPLQPLQFHRESTHIENNHLWVLGEQVPVLRCWDLESGKYLGQTFVPIPSAHSPQLQFSPGIIHDFKHSWPLVPGMRVLSDVQNWDAFQEESAIKPTVPAPWKIVESYPDGLYALAASTETGERIALGRRTSTGQFDICPIRNDGYKIFHAARIKDQYLVQFWDMTVMLDSNFHILSSEELHLWSESESWFTTKGIAVKFTKDTKIIFLNQDSGIEITSWNTPEDHSTTVEVYSPTHFAVLVTPPSTDELLRPIPSFISVFQHGRWTDKKFEQAPLEI
;
A
#
# COMPACT_ATOMS: atom_id res chain seq x y z
N MET A 1 8.37 20.25 26.47
CA MET A 1 7.12 20.24 25.70
C MET A 1 6.45 18.93 26.06
N ASP A 2 5.35 18.99 26.82
CA ASP A 2 5.01 17.87 27.70
C ASP A 2 3.76 17.09 27.24
N SER A 3 3.18 17.47 26.09
CA SER A 3 1.97 16.84 25.56
C SER A 3 1.85 17.02 24.04
N VAL A 4 1.40 15.95 23.36
CA VAL A 4 1.00 15.97 21.94
C VAL A 4 -0.12 16.97 21.70
N GLU A 5 -1.10 17.04 22.60
CA GLU A 5 -2.23 17.97 22.49
C GLU A 5 -1.78 19.43 22.41
N HIS A 6 -0.69 19.77 23.12
CA HIS A 6 -0.11 21.11 23.05
C HIS A 6 0.46 21.42 21.66
N VAL A 7 1.14 20.45 21.02
CA VAL A 7 1.68 20.56 19.65
C VAL A 7 0.54 20.84 18.67
N LEU A 8 -0.49 20.01 18.70
CA LEU A 8 -1.62 20.07 17.77
C LEU A 8 -2.38 21.38 17.89
N ASN A 9 -2.60 21.85 19.12
CA ASN A 9 -3.24 23.14 19.36
C ASN A 9 -2.37 24.32 18.90
N LEU A 10 -1.05 24.20 19.03
CA LEU A 10 -0.12 25.22 18.55
C LEU A 10 -0.15 25.32 17.03
N ILE A 11 -0.12 24.20 16.29
CA ILE A 11 -0.23 24.19 14.82
C ILE A 11 -1.56 24.80 14.34
N ARG A 12 -2.69 24.43 14.97
CA ARG A 12 -4.01 24.99 14.65
C ARG A 12 -4.05 26.51 14.85
N ARG A 13 -3.47 27.00 15.95
CA ARG A 13 -3.32 28.45 16.20
C ARG A 13 -2.42 29.11 15.15
N GLY A 14 -1.36 28.43 14.74
CA GLY A 14 -0.51 28.84 13.63
C GLY A 14 -1.30 29.01 12.34
N ALA A 15 -2.22 28.08 12.03
CA ALA A 15 -3.09 28.13 10.86
C ALA A 15 -4.01 29.38 10.85
N GLU A 16 -4.36 29.94 12.00
CA GLU A 16 -5.18 31.15 12.10
C GLU A 16 -4.35 32.44 12.18
N THR A 17 -3.05 32.34 12.45
CA THR A 17 -2.18 33.50 12.67
C THR A 17 -1.87 34.22 11.36
N THR A 18 -2.11 35.54 11.35
CA THR A 18 -1.72 36.44 10.25
C THR A 18 -0.19 36.56 10.19
N VAL A 19 0.39 36.23 9.03
CA VAL A 19 1.83 36.17 8.85
C VAL A 19 2.25 36.55 7.42
N SER A 20 3.44 37.14 7.29
CA SER A 20 4.14 37.40 6.04
C SER A 20 5.53 36.77 6.12
N MET A 21 5.87 35.88 5.19
CA MET A 21 7.09 35.06 5.25
C MET A 21 7.81 34.99 3.91
N HIS A 22 9.12 35.11 3.93
CA HIS A 22 9.98 34.85 2.77
C HIS A 22 10.72 33.54 2.95
N PHE A 23 10.73 32.69 1.92
CA PHE A 23 11.32 31.37 1.97
C PHE A 23 12.50 31.21 1.02
N GLN A 24 13.49 30.47 1.50
CA GLN A 24 14.55 29.89 0.68
C GLN A 24 14.39 28.37 0.70
N ALA A 25 14.63 27.73 -0.45
CA ALA A 25 14.68 26.27 -0.51
C ALA A 25 16.06 25.83 -0.97
N THR A 26 16.65 24.88 -0.23
CA THR A 26 17.89 24.20 -0.61
C THR A 26 17.55 22.79 -1.06
N GLN A 27 17.96 22.43 -2.28
CA GLN A 27 17.70 21.13 -2.87
C GLN A 27 18.92 20.22 -2.74
N THR A 28 18.67 18.94 -2.43
CA THR A 28 19.70 17.90 -2.40
C THR A 28 19.80 17.15 -3.74
N GLN A 29 18.77 17.21 -4.60
CA GLN A 29 18.77 16.62 -5.96
C GLN A 29 17.99 17.49 -6.97
N ASN A 30 18.42 17.44 -8.25
CA ASN A 30 17.78 18.20 -9.34
C ASN A 30 16.35 17.73 -9.62
N PHE A 31 15.46 18.65 -9.98
CA PHE A 31 14.12 18.31 -10.45
C PHE A 31 14.17 17.35 -11.66
N ALA A 32 13.75 16.09 -11.47
CA ALA A 32 13.05 15.41 -12.55
C ALA A 32 11.76 16.22 -12.79
N GLN A 33 11.65 16.83 -13.98
CA GLN A 33 10.46 17.57 -14.38
C GLN A 33 9.23 16.66 -14.25
N HIS A 34 8.51 16.80 -13.14
CA HIS A 34 7.17 16.22 -13.04
C HIS A 34 6.24 17.17 -13.79
N SER A 35 6.17 16.97 -15.11
CA SER A 35 5.02 17.44 -15.88
C SER A 35 3.81 16.65 -15.40
N GLY A 36 2.86 17.34 -14.77
CA GLY A 36 1.69 16.73 -14.15
C GLY A 36 0.99 15.75 -15.10
N GLY A 37 0.98 14.48 -14.72
CA GLY A 37 0.06 13.48 -15.24
C GLY A 37 -1.33 13.78 -14.70
N LEU A 38 -2.31 13.74 -15.58
CA LEU A 38 -3.70 14.10 -15.32
C LEU A 38 -4.41 13.03 -14.50
N LYS A 39 -5.00 13.41 -13.35
CA LYS A 39 -6.12 12.67 -12.75
C LYS A 39 -7.36 12.91 -13.62
N PRO A 40 -8.08 11.89 -14.11
CA PRO A 40 -9.25 12.11 -14.94
C PRO A 40 -10.53 12.28 -14.10
N ALA A 41 -10.62 13.34 -13.30
CA ALA A 41 -11.87 14.04 -12.94
C ALA A 41 -11.55 15.17 -11.94
N THR A 42 -11.92 16.40 -12.32
CA THR A 42 -12.03 17.65 -11.52
C THR A 42 -10.78 18.29 -10.87
N SER A 43 -9.76 17.58 -10.39
CA SER A 43 -8.65 18.25 -9.66
C SER A 43 -7.42 18.65 -10.51
N MET A 44 -7.16 19.95 -10.64
CA MET A 44 -5.90 20.54 -11.11
C MET A 44 -4.79 20.33 -10.09
N MET A 45 -3.72 19.62 -10.48
CA MET A 45 -2.51 19.49 -9.67
C MET A 45 -1.47 20.54 -10.09
N THR A 46 -0.81 21.17 -9.11
CA THR A 46 0.27 22.13 -9.39
C THR A 46 1.41 21.97 -8.41
N PHE A 47 2.63 21.98 -8.93
CA PHE A 47 3.83 22.13 -8.12
C PHE A 47 4.21 23.62 -8.06
N ILE A 48 4.50 24.13 -6.87
CA ILE A 48 4.94 25.51 -6.66
C ILE A 48 6.33 25.45 -6.03
N ASN A 49 7.35 25.79 -6.82
CA ASN A 49 8.73 25.81 -6.33
C ASN A 49 8.84 26.76 -5.11
N PRO A 50 9.27 26.26 -3.94
CA PRO A 50 9.34 27.04 -2.71
C PRO A 50 10.47 28.07 -2.68
N ASN A 51 11.47 27.96 -3.55
CA ASN A 51 12.59 28.89 -3.56
C ASN A 51 12.16 30.30 -3.99
N GLY A 52 12.49 31.31 -3.17
CA GLY A 52 12.19 32.72 -3.44
C GLY A 52 10.71 33.07 -3.31
N LEU A 53 9.90 32.22 -2.66
CA LEU A 53 8.50 32.52 -2.41
C LEU A 53 8.35 33.55 -1.29
N HIS A 54 7.43 34.47 -1.50
CA HIS A 54 6.84 35.32 -0.48
C HIS A 54 5.40 34.87 -0.27
N ILE A 55 5.07 34.47 0.96
CA ILE A 55 3.73 34.00 1.34
C ILE A 55 3.17 34.96 2.38
N GLN A 56 2.03 35.56 2.05
CA GLN A 56 1.19 36.30 2.98
C GLN A 56 -0.05 35.46 3.27
N ARG A 57 -0.32 35.18 4.55
CA ARG A 57 -1.40 34.26 4.96
C ARG A 57 -2.15 34.82 6.17
N SER A 58 -3.46 34.66 6.15
CA SER A 58 -4.36 34.94 7.27
C SER A 58 -5.48 33.91 7.28
N GLN A 59 -6.36 33.97 8.28
CA GLN A 59 -7.58 33.16 8.33
C GLN A 59 -8.49 33.37 7.09
N ASN A 60 -8.42 34.53 6.43
CA ASN A 60 -9.29 34.89 5.31
C ASN A 60 -8.73 34.49 3.92
N GLY A 61 -7.51 33.91 3.88
CA GLY A 61 -6.89 33.51 2.63
C GLY A 61 -5.39 33.77 2.59
N PHE A 62 -4.84 33.66 1.38
CA PHE A 62 -3.40 33.74 1.16
C PHE A 62 -3.05 34.36 -0.20
N HIS A 63 -1.86 34.96 -0.26
CA HIS A 63 -1.26 35.52 -1.47
C HIS A 63 0.20 35.07 -1.56
N ILE A 64 0.53 34.40 -2.66
CA ILE A 64 1.86 33.83 -2.93
C ILE A 64 2.46 34.55 -4.13
N GLN A 65 3.66 35.09 -3.93
CA GLN A 65 4.43 35.78 -4.95
C GLN A 65 5.82 35.18 -5.07
N ARG A 66 6.42 35.32 -6.25
CA ARG A 66 7.84 35.08 -6.49
C ARG A 66 8.42 36.27 -7.23
N ASP A 67 9.44 36.89 -6.65
CA ASP A 67 10.09 38.08 -7.23
C ASP A 67 9.09 39.22 -7.59
N GLY A 68 8.02 39.36 -6.78
CA GLY A 68 6.95 40.34 -6.98
C GLY A 68 5.90 39.95 -8.02
N VAL A 69 5.98 38.77 -8.63
CA VAL A 69 5.00 38.23 -9.57
C VAL A 69 4.06 37.27 -8.85
N ASP A 70 2.76 37.39 -9.10
CA ASP A 70 1.76 36.52 -8.52
C ASP A 70 1.89 35.09 -9.03
N VAL A 71 1.88 34.13 -8.11
CA VAL A 71 1.91 32.69 -8.42
C VAL A 71 0.55 32.07 -8.13
N LEU A 72 0.01 32.37 -6.94
CA LEU A 72 -1.28 31.85 -6.49
C LEU A 72 -1.91 32.80 -5.49
N ARG A 73 -3.21 33.02 -5.64
CA ARG A 73 -4.05 33.71 -4.64
C ARG A 73 -5.19 32.80 -4.21
N GLY A 74 -5.61 32.90 -2.96
CA GLY A 74 -6.75 32.17 -2.42
C GLY A 74 -7.57 33.02 -1.47
N ALA A 75 -8.88 33.02 -1.66
CA ALA A 75 -9.87 33.60 -0.73
C ALA A 75 -11.07 32.64 -0.69
N ASP A 76 -11.56 32.32 0.51
CA ASP A 76 -12.63 31.33 0.72
C ASP A 76 -12.37 30.01 -0.02
N THR A 77 -13.31 29.57 -0.87
CA THR A 77 -13.17 28.37 -1.72
C THR A 77 -12.59 28.67 -3.10
N THR A 78 -12.29 29.93 -3.43
CA THR A 78 -11.81 30.30 -4.78
C THR A 78 -10.28 30.40 -4.82
N ARG A 79 -9.68 29.88 -5.90
CA ARG A 79 -8.24 29.95 -6.16
C ARG A 79 -7.99 30.58 -7.52
N TRP A 80 -7.00 31.48 -7.58
CA TRP A 80 -6.54 32.10 -8.83
C TRP A 80 -5.08 31.69 -9.08
N LYS A 81 -4.90 30.73 -9.98
CA LYS A 81 -3.58 30.23 -10.36
C LYS A 81 -3.04 31.02 -11.55
N PHE A 82 -1.88 31.63 -11.40
CA PHE A 82 -1.21 32.36 -12.46
C PHE A 82 -0.29 31.41 -13.25
N GLY A 83 -0.32 31.51 -14.58
CA GLY A 83 0.58 30.80 -15.48
C GLY A 83 1.63 31.74 -16.06
N GLU A 84 2.16 31.44 -17.25
CA GLU A 84 3.09 32.33 -17.98
C GLU A 84 2.44 33.63 -18.51
N LYS A 85 1.11 33.74 -18.41
CA LYS A 85 0.33 34.92 -18.82
C LYS A 85 -0.12 35.69 -17.57
N ASP A 86 -0.21 37.02 -17.67
CA ASP A 86 -0.68 37.94 -16.61
C ASP A 86 -2.18 37.80 -16.25
N ARG A 87 -2.83 36.67 -16.58
CA ARG A 87 -4.24 36.39 -16.27
C ARG A 87 -4.37 35.01 -15.63
N PRO A 88 -5.00 34.89 -14.45
CA PRO A 88 -5.10 33.61 -13.77
C PRO A 88 -6.25 32.75 -14.29
N TYR A 89 -6.12 31.44 -14.08
CA TYR A 89 -7.22 30.49 -14.13
C TYR A 89 -7.95 30.50 -12.79
N VAL A 90 -9.29 30.50 -12.82
CA VAL A 90 -10.13 30.36 -11.62
C VAL A 90 -10.41 28.89 -11.40
N VAL A 91 -10.11 28.39 -10.21
CA VAL A 91 -10.30 26.99 -9.83
C VAL A 91 -10.92 26.94 -8.43
N ASP A 92 -11.79 25.97 -8.18
CA ASP A 92 -12.26 25.70 -6.82
C ASP A 92 -11.12 25.14 -5.98
N SER A 93 -11.11 25.46 -4.69
CA SER A 93 -10.15 24.94 -3.71
C SER A 93 -10.12 23.41 -3.64
N LEU A 94 -11.27 22.74 -3.80
CA LEU A 94 -11.37 21.27 -3.82
C LEU A 94 -10.77 20.69 -5.10
N ASP A 95 -10.77 21.49 -6.16
CA ASP A 95 -10.25 21.16 -7.48
C ASP A 95 -8.79 21.61 -7.66
N LEU A 96 -8.12 22.13 -6.61
CA LEU A 96 -6.70 22.50 -6.68
C LEU A 96 -5.88 21.75 -5.64
N ARG A 97 -5.00 20.86 -6.13
CA ARG A 97 -4.01 20.15 -5.31
C ARG A 97 -2.64 20.81 -5.49
N ILE A 98 -2.05 21.29 -4.40
CA ILE A 98 -0.67 21.81 -4.38
C ILE A 98 0.23 20.67 -3.93
N LEU A 99 1.26 20.39 -4.71
CA LEU A 99 2.19 19.28 -4.46
C LEU A 99 3.42 19.75 -3.65
N GLY A 100 3.95 18.85 -2.83
CA GLY A 100 5.16 19.06 -2.02
C GLY A 100 4.95 19.93 -0.78
N GLY A 101 6.05 20.23 -0.07
CA GLY A 101 6.02 20.95 1.21
C GLY A 101 5.38 22.34 1.18
N THR A 102 5.25 22.98 0.01
CA THR A 102 4.56 24.27 -0.14
C THR A 102 3.09 24.20 0.30
N ASN A 103 2.42 23.04 0.18
CA ASN A 103 1.04 22.89 0.66
C ASN A 103 0.92 23.16 2.17
N LEU A 104 1.86 22.64 2.97
CA LEU A 104 1.84 22.79 4.44
C LEU A 104 2.09 24.24 4.90
N LEU A 105 2.74 25.06 4.09
CA LEU A 105 2.90 26.49 4.37
C LEU A 105 1.60 27.28 4.17
N ILE A 106 0.71 26.77 3.30
CA ILE A 106 -0.57 27.38 2.94
C ILE A 106 -1.68 26.84 3.84
N ASN A 107 -1.66 25.53 4.08
CA ASN A 107 -2.62 24.77 4.88
C ASN A 107 -1.90 24.04 6.04
N PRO A 108 -1.47 24.75 7.11
CA PRO A 108 -0.66 24.14 8.18
C PRO A 108 -1.34 22.97 8.91
N ASN A 109 -2.68 22.93 8.92
CA ASN A 109 -3.44 21.85 9.53
C ASN A 109 -3.20 20.49 8.85
N ASP A 110 -2.86 20.50 7.55
CA ASP A 110 -2.57 19.27 6.80
C ASP A 110 -1.35 18.55 7.39
N ALA A 111 -0.40 19.27 8.01
CA ALA A 111 0.78 18.69 8.64
C ALA A 111 0.43 17.71 9.77
N ILE A 112 -0.70 17.91 10.45
CA ILE A 112 -1.16 17.02 11.53
C ILE A 112 -1.46 15.62 10.98
N ALA A 113 -2.16 15.55 9.84
CA ALA A 113 -2.52 14.31 9.19
C ALA A 113 -1.36 13.75 8.36
N GLU A 114 -0.68 14.60 7.58
CA GLU A 114 0.43 14.18 6.72
C GLU A 114 1.59 13.62 7.53
N MET A 115 1.91 14.15 8.72
CA MET A 115 3.02 13.67 9.56
C MET A 115 2.55 12.78 10.73
N SER A 116 1.26 12.42 10.77
CA SER A 116 0.63 11.64 11.85
C SER A 116 0.99 12.10 13.26
N LEU A 117 0.87 13.41 13.50
CA LEU A 117 1.32 14.04 14.74
C LEU A 117 0.50 13.65 15.98
N TRP A 118 -0.63 12.95 15.80
CA TRP A 118 -1.42 12.38 16.90
C TRP A 118 -0.66 11.33 17.71
N ASP A 119 0.26 10.64 17.06
CA ASP A 119 1.05 9.54 17.61
C ASP A 119 2.52 9.94 17.83
N LEU A 120 2.81 11.25 17.76
CA LEU A 120 4.12 11.83 18.02
C LEU A 120 4.59 11.50 19.43
N ASP A 121 5.85 11.09 19.58
CA ASP A 121 6.50 11.03 20.90
C ASP A 121 7.01 12.42 21.28
N PRO A 122 6.44 13.07 22.33
CA PRO A 122 6.87 14.41 22.73
C PRO A 122 8.35 14.49 23.16
N SER A 123 8.96 13.36 23.52
CA SER A 123 10.37 13.31 23.93
C SER A 123 11.36 13.53 22.77
N LEU A 124 10.90 13.36 21.52
CA LEU A 124 11.69 13.60 20.31
C LEU A 124 11.65 15.07 19.87
N ILE A 125 10.80 15.89 20.47
CA ILE A 125 10.68 17.31 20.15
C ILE A 125 11.88 18.05 20.73
N THR A 126 12.59 18.79 19.89
CA THR A 126 13.77 19.57 20.30
C THR A 126 13.56 21.07 20.05
N ALA A 127 14.37 21.91 20.68
CA ALA A 127 14.34 23.35 20.46
C ALA A 127 15.20 23.73 19.25
N GLY A 128 14.71 24.66 18.43
CA GLY A 128 15.38 25.20 17.26
C GLY A 128 15.30 26.72 17.21
N LYS A 129 15.75 27.29 16.08
CA LYS A 129 15.66 28.73 15.83
C LYS A 129 15.63 29.03 14.32
N ILE A 130 14.60 29.72 13.85
CA ILE A 130 14.41 30.09 12.43
C ILE A 130 14.02 31.57 12.35
N ALA A 131 14.66 32.34 11.47
CA ALA A 131 14.36 33.76 11.25
C ALA A 131 14.24 34.59 12.56
N GLU A 132 15.14 34.36 13.51
CA GLU A 132 15.17 34.95 14.86
C GLU A 132 14.08 34.48 15.85
N CYS A 133 13.08 33.71 15.40
CA CYS A 133 12.06 33.08 16.24
C CYS A 133 12.58 31.79 16.89
N ASP A 134 12.27 31.59 18.17
CA ASP A 134 12.48 30.31 18.84
C ASP A 134 11.46 29.29 18.33
N THR A 135 11.93 28.10 17.92
CA THR A 135 11.08 27.07 17.30
C THR A 135 11.06 25.76 18.08
N TRP A 136 9.97 25.00 17.91
CA TRP A 136 9.95 23.57 18.19
C TRP A 136 10.23 22.80 16.91
N VAL A 137 11.24 21.95 16.96
CA VAL A 137 11.61 21.00 15.91
C VAL A 137 10.81 19.72 16.14
N ILE A 138 9.91 19.43 15.21
CA ILE A 138 8.95 18.34 15.32
C ILE A 138 9.24 17.34 14.19
N PRO A 139 9.69 16.12 14.50
CA PRO A 139 9.83 15.06 13.51
C PRO A 139 8.47 14.49 13.12
N THR A 140 8.39 13.87 11.95
CA THR A 140 7.28 12.98 11.60
C THR A 140 7.23 11.81 12.59
N ALA A 141 6.02 11.36 12.92
CA ALA A 141 5.87 10.27 13.86
C ALA A 141 6.56 8.99 13.32
N ALA A 142 7.27 8.28 14.19
CA ALA A 142 8.24 7.24 13.79
C ALA A 142 7.65 6.07 12.99
N HIS A 143 6.34 5.84 13.06
CA HIS A 143 5.64 4.77 12.34
C HIS A 143 5.15 5.20 10.94
N LEU A 144 5.20 6.50 10.63
CA LEU A 144 4.78 7.06 9.35
C LEU A 144 5.97 7.58 8.54
N PHE A 145 7.16 7.04 8.78
CA PHE A 145 8.40 7.45 8.15
C PHE A 145 8.40 7.03 6.67
N LYS A 146 7.60 7.73 5.86
CA LYS A 146 7.51 7.51 4.42
C LYS A 146 8.84 7.89 3.79
N ASP A 147 9.59 6.95 3.23
CA ASP A 147 10.79 7.21 2.39
C ASP A 147 10.42 7.79 1.00
N ASP A 148 9.26 8.44 0.91
CA ASP A 148 8.89 9.29 -0.22
C ASP A 148 9.72 10.58 -0.15
N GLU A 149 10.46 10.86 -1.23
CA GLU A 149 11.36 11.99 -1.34
C GLU A 149 10.70 13.35 -1.01
N GLU A 150 9.39 13.47 -1.25
CA GLU A 150 8.59 14.68 -1.01
C GLU A 150 7.92 14.73 0.37
N HIS A 151 7.85 13.60 1.10
CA HIS A 151 7.17 13.54 2.39
C HIS A 151 7.90 14.38 3.44
N PRO A 152 7.17 15.22 4.23
CA PRO A 152 7.78 15.95 5.33
C PRO A 152 8.37 14.97 6.35
N GLN A 153 9.66 15.09 6.64
CA GLN A 153 10.36 14.34 7.67
C GLN A 153 10.43 15.10 8.98
N GLN A 154 10.39 16.43 8.89
CA GLN A 154 10.49 17.33 10.02
C GLN A 154 9.86 18.68 9.66
N ILE A 155 9.15 19.29 10.60
CA ILE A 155 8.74 20.69 10.55
C ILE A 155 9.33 21.46 11.73
N GLU A 156 9.51 22.77 11.55
CA GLU A 156 9.80 23.67 12.65
C GLU A 156 8.69 24.71 12.79
N ILE A 157 8.13 24.82 14.00
CA ILE A 157 7.04 25.75 14.28
C ILE A 157 7.47 26.78 15.32
N ASP A 158 7.05 28.03 15.17
CA ASP A 158 7.29 29.08 16.16
C ASP A 158 6.64 28.74 17.51
N VAL A 159 7.40 28.85 18.60
CA VAL A 159 6.96 28.46 19.95
C VAL A 159 5.77 29.31 20.43
N GLN A 160 5.65 30.56 19.97
CA GLN A 160 4.65 31.51 20.48
C GLN A 160 3.34 31.46 19.71
N THR A 161 3.42 31.36 18.39
CA THR A 161 2.30 31.50 17.45
C THR A 161 1.90 30.18 16.81
N GLY A 162 2.85 29.24 16.69
CA GLY A 162 2.65 27.94 16.04
C GLY A 162 2.72 27.96 14.51
N VAL A 163 3.15 29.07 13.91
CA VAL A 163 3.37 29.15 12.47
C VAL A 163 4.52 28.23 12.06
N ILE A 164 4.32 27.45 10.99
CA ILE A 164 5.36 26.62 10.38
C ILE A 164 6.37 27.52 9.66
N LEU A 165 7.63 27.48 10.11
CA LEU A 165 8.72 28.31 9.59
C LEU A 165 9.73 27.50 8.76
N ALA A 166 9.80 26.18 8.94
CA ALA A 166 10.62 25.32 8.10
C ALA A 166 9.98 23.95 7.89
N ILE A 167 10.27 23.35 6.75
CA ILE A 167 9.85 22.00 6.37
C ILE A 167 11.05 21.32 5.72
N LYS A 168 11.38 20.13 6.20
CA LYS A 168 12.45 19.30 5.66
C LYS A 168 11.88 17.98 5.18
N SER A 169 12.14 17.65 3.92
CA SER A 169 11.98 16.32 3.33
C SER A 169 13.35 15.75 2.91
N HIS A 170 13.38 14.56 2.31
CA HIS A 170 14.62 14.01 1.74
C HIS A 170 15.13 14.81 0.53
N ARG A 171 14.21 15.41 -0.24
CA ARG A 171 14.51 16.16 -1.47
C ARG A 171 14.79 17.64 -1.27
N GLN A 172 14.13 18.25 -0.28
CA GLN A 172 14.17 19.70 -0.09
C GLN A 172 14.15 20.10 1.38
N ASN A 173 14.89 21.17 1.68
CA ASN A 173 14.77 21.90 2.92
C ASN A 173 14.25 23.30 2.61
N ILE A 174 13.04 23.60 3.05
CA ILE A 174 12.37 24.90 2.88
C ILE A 174 12.43 25.62 4.22
N GLN A 175 12.98 26.82 4.24
CA GLN A 175 13.17 27.58 5.49
C GLN A 175 12.83 29.06 5.28
N ALA A 176 12.12 29.62 6.26
CA ALA A 176 11.86 31.05 6.31
C ALA A 176 13.17 31.82 6.59
N ILE A 177 13.46 32.80 5.75
CA ILE A 177 14.60 33.72 5.92
C ILE A 177 14.18 35.02 6.64
N SER A 178 12.90 35.37 6.54
CA SER A 178 12.28 36.46 7.30
C SER A 178 10.82 36.15 7.57
N VAL A 179 10.33 36.63 8.72
CA VAL A 179 8.96 36.46 9.17
C VAL A 179 8.47 37.76 9.82
N GLU A 180 7.25 38.15 9.51
CA GLU A 180 6.55 39.28 10.11
C GLU A 180 5.14 38.86 10.49
N PHE A 181 4.63 39.38 11.61
CA PHE A 181 3.28 39.12 12.11
C PHE A 181 2.45 40.41 12.04
N PRO A 182 2.01 40.84 10.84
CA PRO A 182 1.26 42.08 10.70
C PRO A 182 -0.14 41.96 11.32
N SER A 183 -0.69 43.09 11.76
CA SER A 183 -2.04 43.15 12.32
C SER A 183 -3.14 42.96 11.28
N HIS A 184 -2.83 43.19 10.00
CA HIS A 184 -3.74 43.06 8.87
C HIS A 184 -2.97 42.75 7.58
N LEU A 185 -3.63 42.08 6.65
CA LEU A 185 -3.18 41.86 5.28
C LEU A 185 -4.27 42.34 4.32
N ASP A 186 -3.86 42.73 3.11
CA ASP A 186 -4.80 43.10 2.05
C ASP A 186 -5.62 41.88 1.61
N ASN A 187 -6.80 42.14 1.03
CA ASN A 187 -7.65 41.06 0.51
C ASN A 187 -6.94 40.35 -0.66
N PRO A 188 -6.68 39.04 -0.56
CA PRO A 188 -5.97 38.31 -1.61
C PRO A 188 -6.80 38.11 -2.89
N ALA A 189 -8.11 38.37 -2.88
CA ALA A 189 -8.99 38.15 -4.03
C ALA A 189 -8.56 38.91 -5.30
N TRP A 190 -8.61 38.23 -6.45
CA TRP A 190 -8.31 38.83 -7.75
C TRP A 190 -9.56 39.47 -8.37
N ALA A 191 -9.47 40.77 -8.68
CA ALA A 191 -10.55 41.54 -9.30
C ALA A 191 -10.39 41.75 -10.81
N GLY A 192 -9.28 41.29 -11.39
CA GLY A 192 -8.98 41.45 -12.82
C GLY A 192 -9.61 40.36 -13.71
N PRO A 193 -9.37 40.42 -15.03
CA PRO A 193 -9.86 39.41 -15.96
C PRO A 193 -9.22 38.04 -15.71
N THR A 194 -9.95 36.97 -16.01
CA THR A 194 -9.53 35.58 -15.81
C THR A 194 -9.54 34.80 -17.13
N MET A 195 -8.90 33.63 -17.15
CA MET A 195 -8.93 32.70 -18.27
C MET A 195 -9.75 31.45 -17.93
N PRO A 196 -10.49 30.87 -18.89
CA PRO A 196 -11.10 29.56 -18.69
C PRO A 196 -10.02 28.49 -18.54
N ILE A 197 -10.30 27.46 -17.74
CA ILE A 197 -9.45 26.26 -17.62
C ILE A 197 -9.34 25.61 -19.01
N PRO A 198 -8.16 25.15 -19.47
CA PRO A 198 -8.05 24.41 -20.73
C PRO A 198 -8.96 23.17 -20.72
N GLU A 199 -9.96 23.10 -21.61
CA GLU A 199 -10.79 21.90 -21.78
C GLU A 199 -10.00 20.80 -22.51
N TYR A 200 -10.10 19.54 -22.08
CA TYR A 200 -9.64 18.40 -22.89
C TYR A 200 -10.44 18.33 -24.19
N ALA A 201 -9.81 17.85 -25.27
CA ALA A 201 -10.51 17.60 -26.53
C ALA A 201 -11.68 16.65 -26.28
N LYS A 202 -12.91 17.14 -26.47
CA LYS A 202 -14.13 16.33 -26.37
C LYS A 202 -14.28 15.55 -27.67
N SER A 203 -13.95 14.27 -27.66
CA SER A 203 -14.32 13.38 -28.77
C SER A 203 -15.84 13.17 -28.80
N THR A 204 -16.44 13.26 -29.98
CA THR A 204 -17.89 13.10 -30.15
C THR A 204 -18.22 11.61 -30.20
N LEU A 205 -18.97 11.11 -29.20
CA LEU A 205 -19.48 9.74 -29.21
C LEU A 205 -20.34 9.48 -30.47
N PRO A 206 -20.22 8.30 -31.11
CA PRO A 206 -21.04 7.95 -32.27
C PRO A 206 -22.53 7.97 -31.92
N ALA A 207 -23.39 8.16 -32.93
CA ALA A 207 -24.84 8.28 -32.73
C ALA A 207 -25.48 7.06 -32.05
N THR A 208 -24.88 5.88 -32.17
CA THR A 208 -25.28 4.61 -31.53
C THR A 208 -24.03 3.80 -31.16
N ILE A 209 -24.08 3.07 -30.04
CA ILE A 209 -23.07 2.07 -29.68
C ILE A 209 -23.69 0.66 -29.61
N PRO A 210 -22.92 -0.43 -29.76
CA PRO A 210 -23.41 -1.79 -29.58
C PRO A 210 -24.05 -2.00 -28.21
N HIS A 211 -25.10 -2.82 -28.15
CA HIS A 211 -25.80 -3.19 -26.91
C HIS A 211 -26.18 -2.00 -26.01
N GLN A 212 -26.42 -0.83 -26.62
CA GLN A 212 -26.71 0.40 -25.90
C GLN A 212 -27.98 0.25 -25.05
N ILE A 213 -27.88 0.66 -23.79
CA ILE A 213 -29.01 0.86 -22.90
C ILE A 213 -29.22 2.35 -22.65
N THR A 214 -30.49 2.74 -22.51
CA THR A 214 -30.87 4.14 -22.21
C THR A 214 -31.14 4.36 -20.73
N GLN A 215 -31.37 3.28 -19.98
CA GLN A 215 -31.60 3.27 -18.54
C GLN A 215 -31.20 1.91 -17.97
N LEU A 216 -30.73 1.91 -16.72
CA LEU A 216 -30.50 0.68 -15.97
C LEU A 216 -31.85 -0.01 -15.67
N PRO A 217 -31.89 -1.35 -15.58
CA PRO A 217 -33.09 -2.03 -15.13
C PRO A 217 -33.39 -1.70 -13.66
N PRO A 218 -34.62 -1.95 -13.18
CA PRO A 218 -34.95 -1.78 -11.77
C PRO A 218 -33.98 -2.53 -10.86
N GLN A 219 -33.73 -1.97 -9.67
CA GLN A 219 -32.98 -2.64 -8.61
C GLN A 219 -33.71 -3.90 -8.16
N SER A 220 -32.95 -4.92 -7.77
CA SER A 220 -33.52 -6.11 -7.17
C SER A 220 -34.11 -5.80 -5.79
N GLU A 221 -35.29 -6.36 -5.51
CA GLU A 221 -35.90 -6.35 -4.18
C GLU A 221 -35.28 -7.41 -3.25
N ASN A 222 -34.58 -8.41 -3.79
CA ASN A 222 -33.83 -9.36 -2.98
C ASN A 222 -32.63 -8.64 -2.32
N PRO A 223 -32.54 -8.60 -0.99
CA PRO A 223 -31.45 -7.90 -0.28
C PRO A 223 -30.08 -8.55 -0.48
N ARG A 224 -30.04 -9.80 -0.97
CA ARG A 224 -28.82 -10.54 -1.33
C ARG A 224 -28.34 -10.27 -2.75
N ASN A 225 -29.06 -9.45 -3.51
CA ASN A 225 -28.63 -8.95 -4.80
C ASN A 225 -28.25 -7.48 -4.68
N LEU A 226 -27.03 -7.17 -5.11
CA LEU A 226 -26.43 -5.86 -5.01
C LEU A 226 -26.13 -5.32 -6.41
N ARG A 227 -26.15 -4.00 -6.55
CA ARG A 227 -25.68 -3.30 -7.74
C ARG A 227 -24.54 -2.39 -7.32
N ILE A 228 -23.37 -2.62 -7.88
CA ILE A 228 -22.11 -2.00 -7.44
C ILE A 228 -21.55 -1.16 -8.58
N LEU A 229 -21.24 0.10 -8.30
CA LEU A 229 -20.49 0.95 -9.22
C LEU A 229 -18.98 0.77 -9.01
N VAL A 230 -18.24 0.57 -10.10
CA VAL A 230 -16.79 0.51 -10.16
C VAL A 230 -16.32 1.59 -11.14
N THR A 231 -15.65 2.62 -10.63
CA THR A 231 -15.11 3.71 -11.47
C THR A 231 -13.64 3.47 -11.75
N MET A 232 -13.10 3.97 -12.87
CA MET A 232 -11.65 3.96 -13.12
C MET A 232 -10.85 4.51 -11.95
N ASP A 233 -11.30 5.59 -11.30
CA ASP A 233 -10.60 6.17 -10.16
C ASP A 233 -10.49 5.20 -8.98
N ALA A 234 -11.56 4.46 -8.70
CA ALA A 234 -11.58 3.53 -7.58
C ALA A 234 -10.60 2.36 -7.80
N VAL A 235 -10.35 1.97 -9.05
CA VAL A 235 -9.42 0.90 -9.47
C VAL A 235 -8.09 1.44 -10.01
N GLU A 236 -7.75 2.69 -9.73
CA GLU A 236 -6.46 3.31 -10.10
C GLU A 236 -6.16 3.28 -11.61
N GLY A 237 -7.20 3.46 -12.43
CA GLY A 237 -7.08 3.74 -13.86
C GLY A 237 -7.29 2.54 -14.78
N VAL A 238 -7.40 1.31 -14.28
CA VAL A 238 -7.67 0.12 -15.12
C VAL A 238 -8.80 -0.71 -14.56
N ILE A 239 -9.92 -0.78 -15.29
CA ILE A 239 -11.07 -1.60 -14.91
C ILE A 239 -10.76 -3.09 -15.11
N PRO A 240 -10.87 -3.93 -14.06
CA PRO A 240 -10.61 -5.36 -14.18
C PRO A 240 -11.53 -6.07 -15.18
N ARG A 241 -11.06 -7.22 -15.65
CA ARG A 241 -11.87 -8.10 -16.47
C ARG A 241 -12.94 -8.79 -15.63
N TYR A 242 -14.20 -8.42 -15.84
CA TYR A 242 -15.36 -9.03 -15.20
C TYR A 242 -16.15 -9.84 -16.21
N ARG A 243 -16.60 -11.04 -15.82
CA ARG A 243 -17.46 -11.92 -16.63
C ARG A 243 -18.70 -12.34 -15.87
N ILE A 244 -19.84 -12.42 -16.56
CA ILE A 244 -21.05 -13.01 -15.98
C ILE A 244 -20.78 -14.45 -15.53
N GLY A 245 -21.22 -14.78 -14.31
CA GLY A 245 -21.03 -16.07 -13.65
C GLY A 245 -19.76 -16.19 -12.82
N GLN A 246 -18.81 -15.24 -12.95
CA GLN A 246 -17.60 -15.17 -12.14
C GLN A 246 -17.96 -14.83 -10.69
N THR A 247 -17.30 -15.48 -9.72
CA THR A 247 -17.30 -15.00 -8.33
C THR A 247 -16.09 -14.09 -8.11
N ILE A 248 -16.33 -12.93 -7.53
CA ILE A 248 -15.33 -11.88 -7.26
C ILE A 248 -15.35 -11.53 -5.78
N LEU A 249 -14.18 -11.15 -5.26
CA LEU A 249 -14.03 -10.63 -3.90
C LEU A 249 -13.92 -9.10 -4.01
N ILE A 250 -14.91 -8.36 -3.48
CA ILE A 250 -14.96 -6.89 -3.59
C ILE A 250 -15.15 -6.23 -2.22
N PRO A 251 -14.39 -5.16 -1.91
CA PRO A 251 -14.66 -4.31 -0.77
C PRO A 251 -15.79 -3.33 -1.11
N LEU A 252 -16.81 -3.28 -0.25
CA LEU A 252 -17.99 -2.46 -0.48
C LEU A 252 -17.98 -1.19 0.38
N VAL A 253 -18.33 -0.07 -0.25
CA VAL A 253 -18.76 1.15 0.41
C VAL A 253 -20.22 1.41 0.07
N PHE A 254 -21.01 1.78 1.08
CA PHE A 254 -22.40 2.18 0.93
C PHE A 254 -22.51 3.70 1.07
N GLU A 255 -22.62 4.36 -0.06
CA GLU A 255 -22.71 5.81 -0.15
C GLU A 255 -24.14 6.28 0.05
N ARG A 256 -24.31 7.33 0.86
CA ARG A 256 -25.62 7.93 1.16
C ARG A 256 -25.84 9.28 0.48
N GLU A 257 -24.82 9.77 -0.21
CA GLU A 257 -24.88 11.00 -0.99
C GLU A 257 -25.72 10.85 -2.26
N VAL A 258 -25.76 11.92 -3.06
CA VAL A 258 -26.44 11.92 -4.34
C VAL A 258 -25.80 10.85 -5.24
N GLN A 259 -26.61 9.91 -5.71
CA GLN A 259 -26.14 8.88 -6.64
C GLN A 259 -25.59 9.54 -7.92
N PRO A 260 -24.47 9.05 -8.47
CA PRO A 260 -23.93 9.57 -9.73
C PRO A 260 -24.83 9.21 -10.92
N LEU A 261 -25.59 8.11 -10.83
CA LEU A 261 -26.41 7.58 -11.92
C LEU A 261 -27.81 7.15 -11.45
N PRO A 262 -28.88 7.51 -12.18
CA PRO A 262 -30.22 7.03 -11.90
C PRO A 262 -30.30 5.49 -11.94
N GLY A 263 -30.84 4.90 -10.88
CA GLY A 263 -31.03 3.44 -10.77
C GLY A 263 -29.99 2.72 -9.90
N LEU A 264 -29.03 3.45 -9.31
CA LEU A 264 -28.10 2.91 -8.30
C LEU A 264 -28.70 2.91 -6.89
N LYS A 265 -29.52 3.91 -6.55
CA LYS A 265 -30.09 4.08 -5.22
C LYS A 265 -30.97 2.88 -4.85
N THR A 266 -30.82 2.46 -3.62
CA THR A 266 -31.53 1.35 -3.03
C THR A 266 -31.75 1.59 -1.54
N THR A 267 -32.69 0.86 -0.94
CA THR A 267 -32.96 0.89 0.49
C THR A 267 -32.56 -0.45 1.10
N ARG A 268 -31.77 -0.42 2.18
CA ARG A 268 -31.26 -1.62 2.86
C ARG A 268 -31.48 -1.50 4.35
N ARG A 269 -32.01 -2.57 4.94
CA ARG A 269 -32.02 -2.75 6.39
C ARG A 269 -30.71 -3.40 6.78
N ALA A 270 -29.99 -2.79 7.73
CA ALA A 270 -28.68 -3.28 8.15
C ALA A 270 -28.46 -3.06 9.64
N TRP A 271 -27.62 -3.91 10.22
CA TRP A 271 -27.02 -3.67 11.52
C TRP A 271 -25.90 -2.65 11.36
N VAL A 272 -25.86 -1.66 12.25
CA VAL A 272 -24.89 -0.56 12.21
C VAL A 272 -23.94 -0.66 13.38
N ARG A 273 -22.64 -0.64 13.09
CA ARG A 273 -21.55 -0.55 14.06
C ARG A 273 -20.77 0.74 13.83
N HIS A 274 -20.72 1.61 14.83
CA HIS A 274 -19.82 2.76 14.83
C HIS A 274 -18.38 2.29 14.99
N ARG A 275 -17.47 2.79 14.15
CA ARG A 275 -16.07 2.40 14.16
C ARG A 275 -15.23 3.26 15.10
N ALA A 276 -15.56 4.53 15.16
CA ALA A 276 -14.89 5.53 15.96
C ALA A 276 -15.91 6.63 16.31
N ASP A 277 -15.45 7.56 17.14
CA ASP A 277 -16.13 8.83 17.27
C ASP A 277 -16.11 9.62 15.95
N LYS A 278 -16.89 10.70 15.93
CA LYS A 278 -17.08 11.58 14.78
C LYS A 278 -15.73 12.02 14.18
N THR A 279 -15.58 11.89 12.86
CA THR A 279 -14.39 12.36 12.13
C THR A 279 -14.30 13.89 12.12
N ILE A 280 -13.16 14.41 11.66
CA ILE A 280 -12.90 15.85 11.49
C ILE A 280 -13.99 16.49 10.59
N ASP A 281 -14.46 15.76 9.59
CA ASP A 281 -15.52 16.18 8.66
C ASP A 281 -16.94 16.08 9.26
N GLN A 282 -17.05 15.89 10.57
CA GLN A 282 -18.32 15.81 11.27
C GLN A 282 -19.21 14.66 10.78
N VAL A 283 -18.62 13.55 10.35
CA VAL A 283 -19.35 12.31 10.00
C VAL A 283 -18.93 11.16 10.91
N TRP A 284 -19.86 10.25 11.15
CA TRP A 284 -19.65 9.02 11.92
C TRP A 284 -19.23 7.90 10.97
N PRO A 285 -18.01 7.37 11.09
CA PRO A 285 -17.59 6.23 10.29
C PRO A 285 -18.30 4.98 10.83
N ILE A 286 -19.07 4.32 9.97
CA ILE A 286 -19.88 3.16 10.33
C ILE A 286 -19.56 1.97 9.44
N VAL A 287 -19.70 0.77 10.01
CA VAL A 287 -19.86 -0.47 9.26
C VAL A 287 -21.33 -0.84 9.27
N ILE A 288 -21.84 -1.18 8.10
CA ILE A 288 -23.17 -1.72 7.95
C ILE A 288 -23.09 -3.17 7.49
N THR A 289 -23.91 -4.04 8.09
CA THR A 289 -23.95 -5.47 7.76
C THR A 289 -25.40 -5.89 7.59
N GLY A 290 -25.71 -6.54 6.48
CA GLY A 290 -27.07 -6.99 6.17
C GLY A 290 -27.04 -8.21 5.26
N ASP A 291 -27.92 -9.17 5.50
CA ASP A 291 -28.21 -10.29 4.58
C ASP A 291 -27.00 -11.03 3.96
N GLY A 292 -25.88 -11.07 4.69
CA GLY A 292 -24.63 -11.77 4.30
C GLY A 292 -23.56 -10.88 3.67
N TRP A 293 -23.82 -9.59 3.43
CA TRP A 293 -22.84 -8.61 2.97
C TRP A 293 -22.47 -7.62 4.08
N ALA A 294 -21.30 -6.99 3.95
CA ALA A 294 -20.83 -5.91 4.80
C ALA A 294 -20.24 -4.77 3.96
N ALA A 295 -20.48 -3.53 4.37
CA ALA A 295 -19.97 -2.35 3.69
C ALA A 295 -19.57 -1.25 4.69
N SER A 296 -18.55 -0.48 4.31
CA SER A 296 -18.17 0.74 5.02
C SER A 296 -19.11 1.88 4.60
N SER A 297 -19.43 2.81 5.50
CA SER A 297 -20.29 3.95 5.20
C SER A 297 -20.02 5.09 6.18
N PHE A 298 -20.66 6.23 5.95
CA PHE A 298 -20.60 7.41 6.80
C PHE A 298 -22.01 7.89 7.14
N SER A 299 -22.15 8.48 8.32
CA SER A 299 -23.42 9.08 8.75
C SER A 299 -23.22 10.42 9.42
N ASP A 300 -24.02 11.42 9.06
CA ASP A 300 -23.96 12.75 9.69
C ASP A 300 -24.48 12.75 11.14
N SER A 301 -25.19 11.69 11.52
CA SER A 301 -25.77 11.48 12.84
C SER A 301 -25.48 10.07 13.37
N PRO A 302 -25.40 9.88 14.70
CA PRO A 302 -25.27 8.56 15.28
C PRO A 302 -26.53 7.75 14.97
N LEU A 303 -26.34 6.60 14.32
CA LEU A 303 -27.41 5.67 13.98
C LEU A 303 -27.56 4.63 15.09
N GLY A 304 -28.79 4.15 15.29
CA GLY A 304 -29.06 3.01 16.17
C GLY A 304 -28.49 1.71 15.60
N TYR A 305 -28.39 0.68 16.46
CA TYR A 305 -27.81 -0.62 16.14
C TYR A 305 -28.45 -1.32 14.93
N GLU A 306 -29.72 -1.05 14.63
CA GLU A 306 -30.38 -1.51 13.41
C GLU A 306 -31.06 -0.31 12.74
N ALA A 307 -30.84 -0.13 11.44
CA ALA A 307 -31.38 1.00 10.69
C ALA A 307 -31.76 0.60 9.27
N GLU A 308 -32.78 1.29 8.74
CA GLU A 308 -33.10 1.29 7.31
C GLU A 308 -32.39 2.47 6.66
N LEU A 309 -31.50 2.17 5.72
CA LEU A 309 -30.60 3.13 5.09
C LEU A 309 -30.89 3.22 3.61
N GLN A 310 -30.91 4.45 3.11
CA GLN A 310 -31.04 4.71 1.69
C GLN A 310 -29.70 5.19 1.14
N GLY A 311 -29.26 4.60 0.04
CA GLY A 311 -27.92 4.84 -0.52
C GLY A 311 -27.64 3.95 -1.72
N TRP A 312 -26.38 3.77 -2.07
CA TRP A 312 -25.93 2.95 -3.21
C TRP A 312 -24.57 2.32 -2.92
N PHE A 313 -24.25 1.20 -3.58
CA PHE A 313 -22.97 0.51 -3.37
C PHE A 313 -21.94 0.91 -4.41
N CYS A 314 -20.70 1.10 -3.96
CA CYS A 314 -19.53 1.26 -4.82
C CYS A 314 -18.37 0.40 -4.35
N TYR A 315 -17.47 0.13 -5.29
CA TYR A 315 -16.15 -0.42 -5.01
C TYR A 315 -15.24 0.69 -4.51
N SER A 316 -14.55 0.45 -3.39
CA SER A 316 -13.48 1.33 -2.93
C SER A 316 -12.53 0.56 -2.01
N THR A 317 -11.23 0.70 -2.28
CA THR A 317 -10.15 0.22 -1.41
C THR A 317 -9.69 1.28 -0.41
N TRP A 318 -10.20 2.51 -0.53
CA TRP A 318 -9.78 3.70 0.22
C TRP A 318 -10.49 3.87 1.58
N GLY A 319 -11.16 2.82 2.06
CA GLY A 319 -11.77 2.78 3.39
C GLY A 319 -10.79 2.30 4.46
N SER A 320 -10.94 2.79 5.70
CA SER A 320 -10.10 2.39 6.83
C SER A 320 -10.34 0.95 7.34
N GLU A 321 -11.28 0.20 6.74
CA GLU A 321 -11.49 -1.24 6.91
C GLU A 321 -12.07 -1.76 5.60
N GLN A 322 -11.33 -2.66 4.94
CA GLN A 322 -11.75 -3.28 3.70
C GLN A 322 -12.66 -4.46 4.04
N LEU A 323 -13.96 -4.24 3.88
CA LEU A 323 -14.99 -5.25 4.14
C LEU A 323 -15.25 -6.02 2.84
N TRP A 324 -14.52 -7.12 2.70
CA TRP A 324 -14.56 -7.97 1.51
C TRP A 324 -15.81 -8.84 1.46
N ASN A 325 -16.40 -8.93 0.28
CA ASN A 325 -17.61 -9.71 0.02
C ASN A 325 -17.40 -10.62 -1.19
N ASP A 326 -17.77 -11.89 -1.03
CA ASP A 326 -17.82 -12.85 -2.13
C ASP A 326 -19.13 -12.70 -2.90
N LEU A 327 -19.01 -12.33 -4.17
CA LEU A 327 -20.14 -11.90 -4.98
C LEU A 327 -20.06 -12.56 -6.35
N LYS A 328 -21.16 -13.18 -6.79
CA LYS A 328 -21.25 -13.74 -8.14
C LYS A 328 -21.85 -12.70 -9.08
N ILE A 329 -21.18 -12.44 -10.19
CA ILE A 329 -21.65 -11.50 -11.21
C ILE A 329 -22.81 -12.12 -11.98
N GLU A 330 -23.93 -11.40 -12.05
CA GLU A 330 -25.12 -11.77 -12.82
C GLU A 330 -25.25 -10.94 -14.10
N ARG A 331 -24.93 -9.64 -14.05
CA ARG A 331 -24.97 -8.73 -15.22
C ARG A 331 -23.91 -7.65 -15.13
N ILE A 332 -23.50 -7.12 -16.29
CA ILE A 332 -22.46 -6.09 -16.42
C ILE A 332 -22.99 -4.97 -17.30
N TYR A 333 -22.83 -3.72 -16.85
CA TYR A 333 -23.09 -2.53 -17.64
C TYR A 333 -21.87 -1.64 -17.69
N ALA A 334 -21.44 -1.25 -18.88
CA ALA A 334 -20.26 -0.41 -19.10
C ALA A 334 -20.67 1.01 -19.51
N GLY A 335 -20.11 2.00 -18.84
CA GLY A 335 -20.16 3.41 -19.21
C GLY A 335 -18.95 3.76 -20.07
N VAL A 336 -19.18 4.13 -21.33
CA VAL A 336 -18.13 4.55 -22.27
C VAL A 336 -18.25 6.01 -22.66
N GLY A 337 -17.10 6.68 -22.79
CA GLY A 337 -17.01 8.10 -23.08
C GLY A 337 -15.58 8.56 -23.28
N SER A 338 -15.41 9.86 -23.55
CA SER A 338 -14.09 10.47 -23.58
C SER A 338 -13.62 10.82 -22.16
N LEU A 339 -12.31 10.89 -21.96
CA LEU A 339 -11.72 11.34 -20.69
C LEU A 339 -12.27 12.74 -20.31
N GLY A 340 -12.72 12.90 -19.06
CA GLY A 340 -13.34 14.13 -18.56
C GLY A 340 -14.87 14.21 -18.68
N GLN A 341 -15.55 13.14 -19.13
CA GLN A 341 -17.02 13.03 -19.16
C GLN A 341 -17.60 12.07 -18.10
N SER A 342 -16.94 11.93 -16.94
CA SER A 342 -17.48 11.08 -15.85
C SER A 342 -18.88 11.55 -15.41
N GLY A 343 -19.82 10.61 -15.24
CA GLY A 343 -21.21 10.86 -14.82
C GLY A 343 -22.14 11.57 -15.83
N HIS A 344 -21.64 12.43 -16.74
CA HIS A 344 -22.45 13.18 -17.69
C HIS A 344 -21.84 13.18 -19.11
N GLY A 345 -22.56 12.57 -20.07
CA GLY A 345 -22.15 12.48 -21.47
C GLY A 345 -21.77 11.07 -21.93
N GLN A 346 -21.58 10.13 -21.00
CA GLN A 346 -21.34 8.72 -21.31
C GLN A 346 -22.54 8.03 -21.97
N ARG A 347 -22.25 6.96 -22.71
CA ARG A 347 -23.25 6.01 -23.19
C ARG A 347 -23.06 4.67 -22.48
N TRP A 348 -24.18 4.06 -22.13
CA TRP A 348 -24.21 2.80 -21.40
C TRP A 348 -24.49 1.63 -22.33
N GLN A 349 -23.86 0.51 -22.06
CA GLN A 349 -23.99 -0.72 -22.84
C GLN A 349 -24.03 -1.93 -21.89
N GLU A 350 -24.89 -2.90 -22.18
CA GLU A 350 -24.94 -4.17 -21.45
C GLU A 350 -23.96 -5.17 -22.07
N LEU A 351 -23.13 -5.80 -21.24
CA LEU A 351 -22.03 -6.66 -21.66
C LEU A 351 -22.08 -8.04 -20.99
N THR A 352 -21.42 -9.01 -21.61
CA THR A 352 -21.12 -10.33 -21.02
C THR A 352 -19.74 -10.40 -20.38
N ASP A 353 -18.79 -9.64 -20.93
CA ASP A 353 -17.41 -9.47 -20.47
C ASP A 353 -17.03 -7.99 -20.61
N THR A 354 -16.31 -7.41 -19.64
CA THR A 354 -15.89 -5.99 -19.76
C THR A 354 -14.93 -5.74 -20.91
N THR A 355 -14.27 -6.77 -21.45
CA THR A 355 -13.47 -6.65 -22.68
C THR A 355 -14.30 -6.37 -23.93
N ASP A 356 -15.62 -6.61 -23.87
CA ASP A 356 -16.54 -6.39 -24.99
C ASP A 356 -16.99 -4.93 -25.10
N ALA A 357 -16.53 -4.05 -24.19
CA ALA A 357 -16.89 -2.65 -24.19
C ALA A 357 -16.48 -1.96 -25.50
N TYR A 358 -17.37 -1.14 -26.06
CA TYR A 358 -17.05 -0.27 -27.18
C TYR A 358 -15.89 0.69 -26.86
N VAL A 359 -14.74 0.48 -27.51
CA VAL A 359 -13.54 1.32 -27.43
C VAL A 359 -13.14 1.71 -28.85
N GLN A 360 -13.04 3.00 -29.12
CA GLN A 360 -12.59 3.51 -30.42
C GLN A 360 -12.05 4.94 -30.26
N ASP A 361 -10.92 5.24 -30.91
CA ASP A 361 -10.29 6.57 -30.87
C ASP A 361 -10.03 7.03 -29.41
N GLU A 362 -10.54 8.20 -29.01
CA GLU A 362 -10.45 8.73 -27.63
C GLU A 362 -11.66 8.34 -26.73
N ILE A 363 -12.36 7.25 -27.06
CA ILE A 363 -13.48 6.71 -26.28
C ILE A 363 -13.02 5.49 -25.50
N TYR A 364 -13.18 5.52 -24.18
CA TYR A 364 -12.68 4.52 -23.25
C TYR A 364 -13.81 3.94 -22.39
N LEU A 365 -13.56 2.79 -21.78
CA LEU A 365 -14.34 2.26 -20.67
C LEU A 365 -14.00 3.06 -19.41
N LEU A 366 -14.95 3.86 -18.92
CA LEU A 366 -14.73 4.77 -17.79
C LEU A 366 -15.24 4.19 -16.47
N GLU A 367 -16.34 3.45 -16.54
CA GLU A 367 -17.06 2.94 -15.37
C GLU A 367 -17.76 1.62 -15.70
N VAL A 368 -17.92 0.76 -14.70
CA VAL A 368 -18.68 -0.49 -14.79
C VAL A 368 -19.66 -0.58 -13.63
N ILE A 369 -20.88 -1.02 -13.93
CA ILE A 369 -21.87 -1.42 -12.94
C ILE A 369 -22.01 -2.93 -12.98
N LEU A 370 -21.88 -3.56 -11.82
CA LEU A 370 -22.06 -5.00 -11.64
C LEU A 370 -23.36 -5.25 -10.89
N ASP A 371 -24.29 -5.99 -11.51
CA ASP A 371 -25.35 -6.65 -10.77
C ASP A 371 -24.81 -7.99 -10.29
N VAL A 372 -24.82 -8.19 -8.97
CA VAL A 372 -24.22 -9.35 -8.32
C VAL A 372 -25.19 -9.98 -7.32
N THR A 373 -24.94 -11.24 -6.98
CA THR A 373 -25.66 -11.95 -5.94
C THR A 373 -24.70 -12.65 -4.98
N LEU A 374 -25.09 -12.75 -3.71
CA LEU A 374 -24.45 -13.62 -2.74
C LEU A 374 -24.86 -15.09 -2.94
N ASP A 375 -25.97 -15.35 -3.64
CA ASP A 375 -26.50 -16.70 -3.82
C ASP A 375 -25.74 -17.47 -4.90
N GLY A 376 -25.10 -18.56 -4.48
CA GLY A 376 -24.19 -19.30 -5.36
C GLY A 376 -22.86 -18.59 -5.61
N ALA A 377 -22.56 -17.50 -4.89
CA ALA A 377 -21.20 -17.04 -4.71
C ALA A 377 -20.44 -18.12 -3.94
N VAL A 378 -19.38 -18.63 -4.55
CA VAL A 378 -18.50 -19.60 -3.90
C VAL A 378 -17.35 -18.79 -3.33
N SER A 379 -17.34 -18.60 -2.01
CA SER A 379 -16.18 -18.03 -1.34
C SER A 379 -14.94 -18.77 -1.81
N PRO A 380 -13.87 -18.07 -2.26
CA PRO A 380 -12.58 -18.72 -2.29
C PRO A 380 -12.37 -19.28 -0.87
N PRO A 381 -12.00 -20.56 -0.72
CA PRO A 381 -11.94 -21.20 0.59
C PRO A 381 -11.17 -20.30 1.56
N LEU A 382 -11.72 -20.09 2.78
CA LEU A 382 -11.08 -19.33 3.86
C LEU A 382 -9.61 -19.70 3.89
N GLN A 383 -8.77 -18.80 3.39
CA GLN A 383 -7.34 -19.02 3.41
C GLN A 383 -6.91 -18.69 4.84
N PRO A 384 -6.43 -19.66 5.64
CA PRO A 384 -5.52 -19.28 6.72
C PRO A 384 -4.44 -18.43 6.07
N LEU A 385 -4.01 -17.33 6.71
CA LEU A 385 -2.87 -16.50 6.30
C LEU A 385 -1.83 -17.42 5.66
N GLN A 386 -1.81 -17.43 4.32
CA GLN A 386 -1.01 -18.38 3.58
C GLN A 386 0.42 -17.92 3.77
N PHE A 387 1.21 -18.76 4.43
CA PHE A 387 2.65 -18.78 4.24
C PHE A 387 2.96 -18.62 2.74
N HIS A 388 4.00 -17.83 2.45
CA HIS A 388 4.39 -17.42 1.11
C HIS A 388 4.27 -18.54 0.07
N ARG A 389 3.69 -18.23 -1.09
CA ARG A 389 3.62 -19.17 -2.22
C ARG A 389 5.02 -19.37 -2.80
N GLU A 390 5.68 -20.44 -2.41
CA GLU A 390 6.91 -20.88 -3.07
C GLU A 390 6.55 -21.56 -4.40
N SER A 391 6.78 -20.88 -5.52
CA SER A 391 6.68 -21.47 -6.86
C SER A 391 7.86 -22.41 -7.18
N THR A 392 8.87 -22.42 -6.31
CA THR A 392 10.11 -23.18 -6.44
C THR A 392 10.44 -23.84 -5.12
N HIS A 393 10.80 -25.12 -5.14
CA HIS A 393 11.22 -25.88 -3.96
C HIS A 393 12.46 -26.70 -4.31
N ILE A 394 13.50 -26.65 -3.49
CA ILE A 394 14.65 -27.51 -3.66
C ILE A 394 14.66 -28.58 -2.58
N GLU A 395 14.86 -29.81 -3.01
CA GLU A 395 15.02 -30.92 -2.08
C GLU A 395 15.82 -32.06 -2.70
N ASN A 396 16.69 -32.66 -1.89
CA ASN A 396 17.47 -33.85 -2.28
C ASN A 396 18.16 -33.69 -3.64
N ASN A 397 18.79 -32.54 -3.91
CA ASN A 397 19.47 -32.20 -5.18
C ASN A 397 18.55 -31.99 -6.39
N HIS A 398 17.25 -31.78 -6.18
CA HIS A 398 16.29 -31.52 -7.23
C HIS A 398 15.63 -30.16 -7.06
N LEU A 399 15.49 -29.41 -8.16
CA LEU A 399 14.63 -28.23 -8.23
C LEU A 399 13.26 -28.65 -8.74
N TRP A 400 12.24 -28.33 -7.96
CA TRP A 400 10.84 -28.44 -8.32
C TRP A 400 10.28 -27.05 -8.59
N VAL A 401 9.62 -26.88 -9.74
CA VAL A 401 8.92 -25.64 -10.09
C VAL A 401 7.47 -25.95 -10.35
N LEU A 402 6.58 -25.30 -9.60
CA LEU A 402 5.13 -25.42 -9.75
C LEU A 402 4.63 -24.48 -10.85
N GLY A 403 3.84 -25.02 -11.78
CA GLY A 403 3.11 -24.24 -12.79
C GLY A 403 2.09 -23.31 -12.14
N GLU A 404 1.99 -22.08 -12.65
CA GLU A 404 1.20 -21.03 -12.00
C GLU A 404 -0.31 -21.28 -12.06
N GLN A 405 -0.80 -21.79 -13.19
CA GLN A 405 -2.23 -21.98 -13.44
C GLN A 405 -2.63 -23.44 -13.68
N VAL A 406 -1.65 -24.34 -13.68
CA VAL A 406 -1.83 -25.77 -13.95
C VAL A 406 -1.13 -26.60 -12.90
N PRO A 407 -1.70 -27.74 -12.47
CA PRO A 407 -1.14 -28.57 -11.43
C PRO A 407 0.00 -29.44 -11.98
N VAL A 408 0.98 -28.80 -12.60
CA VAL A 408 2.13 -29.42 -13.24
C VAL A 408 3.39 -28.99 -12.49
N LEU A 409 4.16 -29.98 -12.07
CA LEU A 409 5.48 -29.81 -11.52
C LEU A 409 6.52 -30.06 -12.59
N ARG A 410 7.50 -29.18 -12.67
CA ARG A 410 8.70 -29.39 -13.49
C ARG A 410 9.87 -29.69 -12.56
N CYS A 411 10.66 -30.70 -12.92
CA CYS A 411 11.78 -31.15 -12.10
C CYS A 411 13.09 -31.03 -12.88
N TRP A 412 14.13 -30.50 -12.23
CA TRP A 412 15.50 -30.50 -12.71
C TRP A 412 16.42 -31.13 -11.68
N ASP A 413 17.47 -31.79 -12.16
CA ASP A 413 18.60 -32.20 -11.32
C ASP A 413 19.57 -31.02 -11.18
N LEU A 414 19.90 -30.64 -9.94
CA LEU A 414 20.73 -29.46 -9.66
C LEU A 414 22.21 -29.67 -10.00
N GLU A 415 22.70 -30.91 -9.93
CA GLU A 415 24.11 -31.21 -10.20
C GLU A 415 24.41 -31.17 -11.71
N SER A 416 23.54 -31.78 -12.53
CA SER A 416 23.70 -31.86 -13.98
C SER A 416 23.00 -30.74 -14.73
N GLY A 417 22.03 -30.06 -14.12
CA GLY A 417 21.14 -29.09 -14.78
C GLY A 417 20.10 -29.74 -15.69
N LYS A 418 20.04 -31.08 -15.74
CA LYS A 418 19.17 -31.81 -16.67
C LYS A 418 17.71 -31.71 -16.30
N TYR A 419 16.88 -31.58 -17.32
CA TYR A 419 15.45 -31.60 -17.15
C TYR A 419 14.95 -33.04 -16.98
N LEU A 420 14.34 -33.33 -15.83
CA LEU A 420 13.90 -34.69 -15.48
C LEU A 420 12.44 -34.97 -15.92
N GLY A 421 11.64 -33.95 -16.17
CA GLY A 421 10.29 -34.10 -16.74
C GLY A 421 9.22 -33.22 -16.12
N GLN A 422 7.99 -33.40 -16.63
CA GLN A 422 6.75 -32.83 -16.08
C GLN A 422 5.99 -33.90 -15.31
N THR A 423 5.53 -33.54 -14.12
CA THR A 423 4.71 -34.39 -13.27
C THR A 423 3.37 -33.70 -13.00
N PHE A 424 2.27 -34.33 -13.40
CA PHE A 424 0.94 -33.86 -13.06
C PHE A 424 0.59 -34.22 -11.62
N VAL A 425 0.10 -33.24 -10.86
CA VAL A 425 -0.53 -33.45 -9.56
C VAL A 425 -2.02 -33.70 -9.81
N PRO A 426 -2.59 -34.84 -9.35
CA PRO A 426 -3.94 -35.25 -9.72
C PRO A 426 -5.04 -34.46 -8.97
N ILE A 427 -5.11 -33.16 -9.23
CA ILE A 427 -6.09 -32.24 -8.67
C ILE A 427 -6.83 -31.45 -9.77
N PRO A 428 -8.02 -30.91 -9.48
CA PRO A 428 -8.68 -29.97 -10.39
C PRO A 428 -7.82 -28.73 -10.63
N SER A 429 -7.71 -28.24 -11.87
CA SER A 429 -6.91 -27.04 -12.18
C SER A 429 -7.33 -25.81 -11.38
N ALA A 430 -8.62 -25.68 -11.04
CA ALA A 430 -9.14 -24.62 -10.18
C ALA A 430 -8.55 -24.65 -8.75
N HIS A 431 -8.00 -25.79 -8.32
CA HIS A 431 -7.34 -25.96 -7.03
C HIS A 431 -5.81 -25.90 -7.15
N SER A 432 -5.25 -25.78 -8.36
CA SER A 432 -3.80 -25.63 -8.58
C SER A 432 -3.16 -24.50 -7.76
N PRO A 433 -3.82 -23.33 -7.61
CA PRO A 433 -3.29 -22.25 -6.76
C PRO A 433 -3.19 -22.59 -5.27
N GLN A 434 -3.71 -23.74 -4.83
CA GLN A 434 -3.71 -24.21 -3.45
C GLN A 434 -2.55 -25.16 -3.13
N LEU A 435 -1.78 -25.57 -4.14
CA LEU A 435 -0.64 -26.46 -3.94
C LEU A 435 0.51 -25.75 -3.24
N GLN A 436 1.11 -26.44 -2.27
CA GLN A 436 2.27 -25.97 -1.50
C GLN A 436 3.29 -27.10 -1.34
N PHE A 437 4.57 -26.73 -1.28
CA PHE A 437 5.64 -27.66 -0.99
C PHE A 437 5.83 -27.85 0.51
N SER A 438 6.20 -29.08 0.90
CA SER A 438 6.69 -29.43 2.23
C SER A 438 7.80 -30.48 2.05
N PRO A 439 8.63 -30.75 3.08
CA PRO A 439 9.69 -31.76 2.97
C PRO A 439 9.15 -33.11 2.47
N GLY A 440 9.63 -33.52 1.30
CA GLY A 440 9.35 -34.78 0.61
C GLY A 440 8.06 -34.80 -0.21
N ILE A 441 7.25 -33.74 -0.19
CA ILE A 441 5.87 -33.78 -0.70
C ILE A 441 5.42 -32.46 -1.33
N ILE A 442 4.38 -32.55 -2.14
CA ILE A 442 3.49 -31.43 -2.46
C ILE A 442 2.11 -31.72 -1.89
N HIS A 443 1.40 -30.70 -1.41
CA HIS A 443 0.10 -30.91 -0.78
C HIS A 443 -0.88 -29.78 -1.07
N ASP A 444 -2.18 -30.10 -0.98
CA ASP A 444 -3.26 -29.13 -0.80
C ASP A 444 -3.73 -29.14 0.67
N PHE A 445 -4.92 -28.60 0.96
CA PHE A 445 -5.46 -28.57 2.32
C PHE A 445 -5.92 -29.94 2.87
N LYS A 446 -6.05 -30.95 2.03
CA LYS A 446 -6.65 -32.26 2.35
C LYS A 446 -5.76 -33.43 1.96
N HIS A 447 -4.89 -33.25 0.99
CA HIS A 447 -4.19 -34.30 0.30
C HIS A 447 -2.71 -33.93 0.14
N SER A 448 -1.85 -34.92 0.24
CA SER A 448 -0.43 -34.80 -0.10
C SER A 448 0.00 -35.87 -1.09
N TRP A 449 1.03 -35.57 -1.86
CA TRP A 449 1.65 -36.43 -2.84
C TRP A 449 3.17 -36.40 -2.68
N PRO A 450 3.86 -37.55 -2.68
CA PRO A 450 5.30 -37.59 -2.59
C PRO A 450 5.95 -36.99 -3.84
N LEU A 451 7.00 -36.19 -3.65
CA LEU A 451 7.81 -35.67 -4.75
C LEU A 451 8.71 -36.80 -5.29
N VAL A 452 8.42 -37.27 -6.50
CA VAL A 452 9.18 -38.35 -7.14
C VAL A 452 9.70 -37.90 -8.50
N PRO A 453 11.01 -37.64 -8.65
CA PRO A 453 11.59 -37.15 -9.89
C PRO A 453 11.28 -38.05 -11.09
N GLY A 454 10.94 -37.44 -12.24
CA GLY A 454 10.71 -38.16 -13.50
C GLY A 454 9.37 -38.89 -13.62
N MET A 455 8.49 -38.80 -12.62
CA MET A 455 7.12 -39.32 -12.72
C MET A 455 6.27 -38.48 -13.66
N ARG A 456 5.36 -39.12 -14.42
CA ARG A 456 4.40 -38.39 -15.26
C ARG A 456 3.19 -37.88 -14.48
N VAL A 457 2.74 -38.63 -13.48
CA VAL A 457 1.60 -38.30 -12.62
C VAL A 457 1.90 -38.82 -11.22
N LEU A 458 1.65 -38.01 -10.18
CA LEU A 458 1.73 -38.47 -8.79
C LEU A 458 0.51 -39.36 -8.50
N SER A 459 0.72 -40.56 -7.97
CA SER A 459 -0.36 -41.57 -7.81
C SER A 459 -0.71 -41.89 -6.36
N ASP A 460 0.18 -41.60 -5.41
CA ASP A 460 0.00 -41.93 -4.01
C ASP A 460 -0.56 -40.73 -3.23
N VAL A 461 -1.88 -40.54 -3.28
CA VAL A 461 -2.57 -39.53 -2.48
C VAL A 461 -2.64 -39.99 -1.02
N GLN A 462 -2.15 -39.16 -0.10
CA GLN A 462 -2.26 -39.36 1.33
C GLN A 462 -3.13 -38.26 1.93
N ASN A 463 -3.85 -38.53 3.01
CA ASN A 463 -4.53 -37.46 3.74
C ASN A 463 -3.46 -36.55 4.34
N TRP A 464 -3.55 -35.25 4.06
CA TRP A 464 -2.66 -34.26 4.63
C TRP A 464 -3.18 -33.85 6.01
N ASP A 465 -2.64 -34.49 7.04
CA ASP A 465 -2.71 -33.95 8.39
C ASP A 465 -1.49 -33.04 8.55
N ALA A 466 -1.72 -31.72 8.52
CA ALA A 466 -0.66 -30.74 8.74
C ALA A 466 0.16 -31.17 9.96
N PHE A 467 1.49 -31.22 9.80
CA PHE A 467 2.43 -31.56 10.87
C PHE A 467 1.97 -30.88 12.16
N GLN A 468 1.47 -31.66 13.13
CA GLN A 468 1.43 -31.18 14.50
C GLN A 468 2.89 -30.96 14.86
N GLU A 469 3.31 -29.70 14.93
CA GLU A 469 4.60 -29.33 15.50
C GLU A 469 4.84 -30.24 16.70
N GLU A 470 5.92 -31.04 16.63
CA GLU A 470 6.40 -31.75 17.80
C GLU A 470 6.39 -30.75 18.94
N SER A 471 5.60 -31.06 19.97
CA SER A 471 5.35 -30.18 21.10
C SER A 471 6.64 -29.94 21.89
N ALA A 472 7.55 -29.15 21.32
CA ALA A 472 8.61 -28.49 22.04
C ALA A 472 7.90 -27.67 23.12
N ILE A 473 8.28 -27.92 24.38
CA ILE A 473 7.72 -27.23 25.54
C ILE A 473 7.82 -25.73 25.26
N LYS A 474 6.69 -25.10 24.92
CA LYS A 474 6.66 -23.66 24.62
C LYS A 474 7.20 -22.93 25.84
N PRO A 475 8.21 -22.07 25.68
CA PRO A 475 8.82 -21.40 26.82
C PRO A 475 7.79 -20.55 27.56
N THR A 476 7.89 -20.54 28.89
CA THR A 476 7.00 -19.72 29.73
C THR A 476 7.44 -18.27 29.66
N VAL A 477 6.56 -17.40 29.14
CA VAL A 477 6.79 -15.95 29.03
C VAL A 477 6.07 -15.24 30.18
N PRO A 478 6.65 -14.20 30.79
CA PRO A 478 5.98 -13.44 31.84
C PRO A 478 4.72 -12.74 31.32
N ALA A 479 3.65 -12.79 32.12
CA ALA A 479 2.43 -12.01 31.84
C ALA A 479 2.75 -10.50 31.72
N PRO A 480 2.07 -9.75 30.85
CA PRO A 480 0.89 -10.12 30.04
C PRO A 480 1.19 -10.80 28.70
N TRP A 481 2.46 -11.08 28.41
CA TRP A 481 2.91 -11.48 27.08
C TRP A 481 2.60 -12.94 26.76
N LYS A 482 2.24 -13.19 25.49
CA LYS A 482 2.05 -14.51 24.91
C LYS A 482 2.90 -14.64 23.65
N ILE A 483 3.46 -15.84 23.43
CA ILE A 483 4.19 -16.15 22.20
C ILE A 483 3.19 -16.23 21.05
N VAL A 484 3.41 -15.42 20.02
CA VAL A 484 2.70 -15.44 18.74
C VAL A 484 3.44 -16.34 17.77
N GLU A 485 4.76 -16.16 17.68
CA GLU A 485 5.63 -16.83 16.72
C GLU A 485 7.04 -17.02 17.30
N SER A 486 7.76 -18.02 16.80
CA SER A 486 9.15 -18.29 17.16
C SER A 486 10.07 -18.16 15.97
N TYR A 487 11.23 -17.56 16.18
CA TYR A 487 12.28 -17.39 15.19
C TYR A 487 13.57 -18.12 15.63
N PRO A 488 14.58 -18.22 14.76
CA PRO A 488 15.90 -18.75 15.14
C PRO A 488 16.52 -18.04 16.35
N ASP A 489 17.53 -18.68 16.96
CA ASP A 489 18.34 -18.11 18.07
C ASP A 489 17.56 -17.75 19.35
N GLY A 490 16.41 -18.37 19.58
CA GLY A 490 15.61 -18.10 20.78
C GLY A 490 14.96 -16.72 20.77
N LEU A 491 14.66 -16.21 19.57
CA LEU A 491 13.85 -15.02 19.36
C LEU A 491 12.38 -15.39 19.18
N TYR A 492 11.49 -14.52 19.65
CA TYR A 492 10.05 -14.76 19.67
C TYR A 492 9.29 -13.47 19.38
N ALA A 493 8.24 -13.54 18.57
CA ALA A 493 7.22 -12.49 18.56
C ALA A 493 6.30 -12.69 19.75
N LEU A 494 6.12 -11.64 20.54
CA LEU A 494 5.25 -11.64 21.70
C LEU A 494 4.11 -10.64 21.48
N ALA A 495 2.91 -11.00 21.92
CA ALA A 495 1.77 -10.10 21.96
C ALA A 495 1.17 -10.01 23.37
N ALA A 496 0.71 -8.82 23.72
CA ALA A 496 -0.07 -8.57 24.92
C ALA A 496 -1.32 -7.76 24.57
N SER A 497 -2.48 -8.30 24.90
CA SER A 497 -3.75 -7.57 24.80
C SER A 497 -3.85 -6.57 25.95
N THR A 498 -4.00 -5.29 25.63
CA THR A 498 -4.20 -4.21 26.61
C THR A 498 -5.52 -3.49 26.35
N GLU A 499 -5.99 -2.68 27.31
CA GLU A 499 -7.20 -1.85 27.14
C GLU A 499 -7.11 -0.87 25.95
N THR A 500 -5.88 -0.53 25.52
CA THR A 500 -5.60 0.40 24.40
C THR A 500 -5.26 -0.32 23.09
N GLY A 501 -5.42 -1.65 22.99
CA GLY A 501 -5.09 -2.45 21.80
C GLY A 501 -4.05 -3.56 22.04
N GLU A 502 -3.66 -4.25 20.98
CA GLU A 502 -2.60 -5.29 21.00
C GLU A 502 -1.22 -4.64 20.94
N ARG A 503 -0.34 -4.97 21.88
CA ARG A 503 1.08 -4.57 21.86
C ARG A 503 1.92 -5.72 21.39
N ILE A 504 2.89 -5.44 20.54
CA ILE A 504 3.83 -6.44 20.03
C ILE A 504 5.22 -6.15 20.59
N ALA A 505 5.99 -7.22 20.81
CA ALA A 505 7.34 -7.14 21.33
C ALA A 505 8.22 -8.23 20.71
N LEU A 506 9.50 -7.93 20.56
CA LEU A 506 10.52 -8.95 20.36
C LEU A 506 10.91 -9.52 21.74
N GLY A 507 10.72 -10.81 21.91
CA GLY A 507 11.24 -11.58 23.05
C GLY A 507 12.56 -12.25 22.70
N ARG A 508 13.57 -12.10 23.55
CA ARG A 508 14.84 -12.84 23.48
C ARG A 508 14.96 -13.75 24.69
N ARG A 509 15.13 -15.05 24.46
CA ARG A 509 15.44 -15.99 25.53
C ARG A 509 16.91 -15.96 25.87
N THR A 510 17.22 -15.69 27.14
CA THR A 510 18.60 -15.65 27.65
C THR A 510 19.13 -17.06 27.91
N SER A 511 20.45 -17.18 28.08
CA SER A 511 21.10 -18.45 28.45
C SER A 511 20.66 -19.00 29.80
N THR A 512 20.11 -18.16 30.69
CA THR A 512 19.52 -18.56 31.97
C THR A 512 18.05 -19.00 31.84
N GLY A 513 17.47 -18.91 30.65
CA GLY A 513 16.08 -19.27 30.37
C GLY A 513 15.07 -18.17 30.68
N GLN A 514 15.52 -16.96 31.05
CA GLN A 514 14.66 -15.77 31.21
C GLN A 514 14.36 -15.12 29.85
N PHE A 515 13.39 -14.20 29.82
CA PHE A 515 13.04 -13.43 28.64
C PHE A 515 13.41 -11.96 28.83
N ASP A 516 14.21 -11.44 27.92
CA ASP A 516 14.31 -10.00 27.70
C ASP A 516 13.23 -9.64 26.69
N ILE A 517 12.41 -8.63 27.01
CA ILE A 517 11.27 -8.22 26.19
C ILE A 517 11.52 -6.80 25.72
N CYS A 518 11.54 -6.60 24.41
CA CYS A 518 11.60 -5.32 23.75
C CYS A 518 10.22 -5.01 23.15
N PRO A 519 9.39 -4.18 23.80
CA PRO A 519 8.18 -3.67 23.16
C PRO A 519 8.58 -2.84 21.93
N ILE A 520 8.03 -3.20 20.77
CA ILE A 520 8.24 -2.46 19.53
C ILE A 520 6.89 -1.85 19.15
N ARG A 521 6.83 -0.52 19.03
CA ARG A 521 5.62 0.17 18.55
C ARG A 521 5.52 -0.06 17.05
N ASN A 522 4.42 -0.65 16.60
CA ASN A 522 4.28 -1.10 15.21
C ASN A 522 2.83 -1.09 14.69
N ASP A 523 1.98 -0.20 15.23
CA ASP A 523 0.59 0.03 14.79
C ASP A 523 -0.29 -1.23 14.62
N GLY A 524 0.08 -2.34 15.27
CA GLY A 524 -0.60 -3.62 15.18
C GLY A 524 -0.08 -4.57 14.08
N TYR A 525 0.94 -4.18 13.30
CA TYR A 525 1.59 -5.07 12.35
C TYR A 525 2.38 -6.16 13.06
N LYS A 526 2.30 -7.40 12.59
CA LYS A 526 3.05 -8.50 13.19
C LYS A 526 4.53 -8.41 12.84
N ILE A 527 5.39 -8.90 13.72
CA ILE A 527 6.76 -9.24 13.33
C ILE A 527 6.63 -10.40 12.34
N PHE A 528 7.19 -10.27 11.15
CA PHE A 528 7.24 -11.34 10.14
C PHE A 528 8.55 -12.12 10.20
N HIS A 529 9.63 -11.42 10.53
CA HIS A 529 10.95 -12.01 10.66
C HIS A 529 11.70 -11.36 11.81
N ALA A 530 12.42 -12.15 12.60
CA ALA A 530 13.41 -11.64 13.52
C ALA A 530 14.64 -12.54 13.54
N ALA A 531 15.80 -11.90 13.60
CA ALA A 531 17.08 -12.59 13.50
C ALA A 531 18.16 -11.91 14.32
N ARG A 532 19.15 -12.67 14.79
CA ARG A 532 20.37 -12.11 15.40
C ARG A 532 21.51 -12.16 14.40
N ILE A 533 22.24 -11.06 14.26
CA ILE A 533 23.51 -11.01 13.52
C ILE A 533 24.54 -10.40 14.45
N LYS A 534 25.55 -11.19 14.84
CA LYS A 534 26.55 -10.81 15.83
C LYS A 534 25.89 -10.37 17.15
N ASP A 535 26.03 -9.09 17.50
CA ASP A 535 25.48 -8.44 18.69
C ASP A 535 24.23 -7.59 18.40
N GLN A 536 23.69 -7.68 17.18
CA GLN A 536 22.55 -6.91 16.70
C GLN A 536 21.36 -7.83 16.40
N TYR A 537 20.17 -7.24 16.42
CA TYR A 537 18.90 -7.92 16.16
C TYR A 537 18.18 -7.22 15.03
N LEU A 538 17.84 -7.97 14.01
CA LEU A 538 17.00 -7.56 12.90
C LEU A 538 15.55 -7.91 13.24
N VAL A 539 14.63 -6.99 13.02
CA VAL A 539 13.19 -7.20 13.17
C VAL A 539 12.48 -6.61 11.96
N GLN A 540 11.68 -7.43 11.28
CA GLN A 540 10.98 -7.03 10.07
C GLN A 540 9.45 -7.04 10.28
N PHE A 541 8.82 -5.97 9.86
CA PHE A 541 7.39 -5.70 9.75
C PHE A 541 6.99 -5.66 8.26
N TRP A 542 5.69 -5.50 7.98
CA TRP A 542 5.19 -5.49 6.60
C TRP A 542 5.78 -4.34 5.78
N ASP A 543 5.98 -3.21 6.43
CA ASP A 543 6.36 -1.92 5.87
C ASP A 543 7.68 -1.41 6.43
N MET A 544 8.39 -2.18 7.27
CA MET A 544 9.56 -1.65 7.97
C MET A 544 10.54 -2.74 8.39
N THR A 545 11.83 -2.44 8.32
CA THR A 545 12.90 -3.22 8.93
C THR A 545 13.58 -2.38 10.00
N VAL A 546 13.71 -2.92 11.21
CA VAL A 546 14.35 -2.27 12.37
C VAL A 546 15.55 -3.08 12.81
N MET A 547 16.67 -2.41 13.06
CA MET A 547 17.90 -3.01 13.56
C MET A 547 18.17 -2.51 14.96
N LEU A 548 18.39 -3.42 15.89
CA LEU A 548 18.52 -3.17 17.32
C LEU A 548 19.91 -3.62 17.82
N ASP A 549 20.43 -2.96 18.85
CA ASP A 549 21.61 -3.44 19.57
C ASP A 549 21.25 -4.54 20.60
N SER A 550 22.26 -5.04 21.31
CA SER A 550 22.09 -6.05 22.36
C SER A 550 21.28 -5.61 23.59
N ASN A 551 21.07 -4.31 23.76
CA ASN A 551 20.21 -3.72 24.78
C ASN A 551 18.85 -3.29 24.21
N PHE A 552 18.55 -3.66 22.96
CA PHE A 552 17.35 -3.30 22.23
C PHE A 552 17.16 -1.81 21.94
N HIS A 553 18.24 -1.03 21.86
CA HIS A 553 18.16 0.30 21.29
C HIS A 553 18.09 0.22 19.77
N ILE A 554 17.23 1.04 19.16
CA ILE A 554 17.16 1.17 17.72
C ILE A 554 18.46 1.78 17.20
N LEU A 555 19.17 1.02 16.36
CA LEU A 555 20.34 1.46 15.64
C LEU A 555 19.95 2.11 14.30
N SER A 556 18.97 1.52 13.62
CA SER A 556 18.41 2.04 12.37
C SER A 556 17.01 1.47 12.10
N SER A 557 16.24 2.17 11.29
CA SER A 557 14.98 1.71 10.72
C SER A 557 14.94 2.08 9.24
N GLU A 558 14.40 1.19 8.41
CA GLU A 558 14.21 1.38 6.97
C GLU A 558 12.77 1.01 6.61
N GLU A 559 12.05 1.89 5.94
CA GLU A 559 10.69 1.61 5.47
C GLU A 559 10.75 0.80 4.17
N LEU A 560 9.89 -0.21 4.05
CA LEU A 560 9.75 -1.04 2.86
C LEU A 560 8.63 -0.46 2.01
N HIS A 561 8.98 0.29 0.97
CA HIS A 561 7.98 0.70 -0.02
C HIS A 561 7.53 -0.49 -0.84
N LEU A 562 6.21 -0.62 -1.01
CA LEU A 562 5.64 -1.41 -2.09
C LEU A 562 6.31 -0.90 -3.38
N TRP A 563 6.97 -1.81 -4.11
CA TRP A 563 7.64 -1.58 -5.40
C TRP A 563 9.06 -0.99 -5.40
N SER A 564 9.72 -0.71 -4.26
CA SER A 564 11.16 -0.35 -4.27
C SER A 564 12.07 -1.58 -4.09
N GLU A 565 13.23 -1.58 -4.76
CA GLU A 565 14.33 -2.49 -4.45
C GLU A 565 14.88 -2.14 -3.07
N SER A 566 14.23 -2.68 -2.04
CA SER A 566 14.62 -2.50 -0.64
C SER A 566 15.69 -3.51 -0.25
N GLU A 567 16.57 -3.12 0.68
CA GLU A 567 17.44 -4.10 1.29
C GLU A 567 16.58 -5.08 2.11
N SER A 568 16.70 -6.37 1.85
CA SER A 568 16.00 -7.40 2.62
C SER A 568 17.01 -8.41 3.16
N TRP A 569 16.71 -9.01 4.30
CA TRP A 569 17.63 -9.91 4.96
C TRP A 569 16.88 -11.04 5.66
N PHE A 570 17.51 -12.20 5.75
CA PHE A 570 17.05 -13.26 6.63
C PHE A 570 18.23 -14.03 7.22
N THR A 571 18.00 -14.73 8.34
CA THR A 571 18.96 -15.70 8.85
C THR A 571 18.43 -17.12 8.81
N THR A 572 19.32 -18.06 8.50
CA THR A 572 19.03 -19.48 8.56
C THR A 572 20.34 -20.26 8.65
N LYS A 573 20.32 -21.42 9.33
CA LYS A 573 21.45 -22.35 9.45
C LYS A 573 22.81 -21.69 9.80
N GLY A 574 22.81 -20.60 10.58
CA GLY A 574 24.04 -19.90 10.98
C GLY A 574 24.58 -18.89 9.95
N ILE A 575 23.79 -18.57 8.92
CA ILE A 575 24.12 -17.59 7.88
C ILE A 575 23.10 -16.46 7.90
N ALA A 576 23.59 -15.22 7.77
CA ALA A 576 22.77 -14.06 7.44
C ALA A 576 22.92 -13.75 5.96
N VAL A 577 21.80 -13.67 5.25
CA VAL A 577 21.73 -13.34 3.83
C VAL A 577 21.20 -11.92 3.72
N LYS A 578 21.94 -11.05 3.05
CA LYS A 578 21.55 -9.67 2.70
C LYS A 578 21.29 -9.57 1.20
N PHE A 579 20.13 -9.07 0.82
CA PHE A 579 19.88 -8.51 -0.51
C PHE A 579 20.09 -7.00 -0.42
N THR A 580 20.97 -6.45 -1.25
CA THR A 580 21.27 -5.01 -1.30
C THR A 580 20.45 -4.33 -2.40
N LYS A 581 20.28 -3.01 -2.30
CA LYS A 581 19.72 -2.17 -3.39
C LYS A 581 20.50 -2.29 -4.70
N ASP A 582 21.81 -2.53 -4.64
CA ASP A 582 22.68 -2.69 -5.82
C ASP A 582 22.59 -4.09 -6.44
N THR A 583 21.48 -4.82 -6.25
CA THR A 583 21.25 -6.19 -6.78
C THR A 583 22.27 -7.25 -6.31
N LYS A 584 23.10 -6.96 -5.31
CA LYS A 584 24.07 -7.88 -4.72
C LYS A 584 23.48 -8.66 -3.55
N ILE A 585 23.82 -9.95 -3.47
CA ILE A 585 23.51 -10.82 -2.34
C ILE A 585 24.78 -11.03 -1.54
N ILE A 586 24.76 -10.71 -0.25
CA ILE A 586 25.90 -10.87 0.66
C ILE A 586 25.58 -11.95 1.68
N PHE A 587 26.48 -12.92 1.83
CA PHE A 587 26.37 -14.02 2.76
C PHE A 587 27.34 -13.80 3.91
N LEU A 588 26.82 -13.60 5.12
CA LEU A 588 27.60 -13.34 6.31
C LEU A 588 27.52 -14.53 7.25
N ASN A 589 28.62 -14.81 7.95
CA ASN A 589 28.58 -15.68 9.11
C ASN A 589 27.78 -14.99 10.22
N GLN A 590 26.71 -15.64 10.69
CA GLN A 590 25.76 -15.03 11.62
C GLN A 590 26.40 -14.63 12.95
N ASP A 591 27.35 -15.40 13.48
CA ASP A 591 27.98 -15.15 14.78
C ASP A 591 29.01 -14.02 14.76
N SER A 592 29.85 -14.00 13.73
CA SER A 592 30.95 -13.04 13.61
C SER A 592 30.58 -11.78 12.83
N GLY A 593 29.53 -11.83 12.00
CA GLY A 593 29.17 -10.78 11.06
C GLY A 593 30.14 -10.65 9.87
N ILE A 594 31.10 -11.56 9.74
CA ILE A 594 32.11 -11.53 8.67
C ILE A 594 31.49 -12.05 7.37
N GLU A 595 31.74 -11.35 6.26
CA GLU A 595 31.36 -11.80 4.92
C GLU A 595 32.08 -13.11 4.57
N ILE A 596 31.30 -14.13 4.24
CA ILE A 596 31.76 -15.41 3.72
C ILE A 596 31.99 -15.28 2.22
N THR A 597 31.00 -14.72 1.52
CA THR A 597 31.05 -14.45 0.10
C THR A 597 29.93 -13.48 -0.29
N SER A 598 29.96 -13.06 -1.54
CA SER A 598 28.85 -12.36 -2.16
C SER A 598 28.63 -12.85 -3.58
N TRP A 599 27.44 -12.55 -4.10
CA TRP A 599 26.98 -12.97 -5.40
C TRP A 599 26.16 -11.85 -6.04
N ASN A 600 26.31 -11.63 -7.35
CA ASN A 600 25.65 -10.51 -8.03
C ASN A 600 24.44 -11.02 -8.81
N THR A 601 23.28 -10.41 -8.57
CA THR A 601 22.09 -10.69 -9.37
C THR A 601 22.26 -10.12 -10.77
N PRO A 602 22.07 -10.93 -11.82
CA PRO A 602 22.06 -10.42 -13.18
C PRO A 602 20.95 -9.38 -13.37
N GLU A 603 21.20 -8.40 -14.25
CA GLU A 603 20.23 -7.36 -14.60
C GLU A 603 18.88 -7.97 -14.99
N ASP A 604 17.79 -7.40 -14.48
CA ASP A 604 16.40 -7.81 -14.69
C ASP A 604 16.05 -9.24 -14.22
N HIS A 605 16.96 -9.95 -13.53
CA HIS A 605 16.68 -11.27 -12.98
C HIS A 605 16.20 -11.18 -11.52
N SER A 606 15.29 -12.07 -11.15
CA SER A 606 14.92 -12.30 -9.75
C SER A 606 15.70 -13.49 -9.18
N THR A 607 15.93 -13.49 -7.87
CA THR A 607 16.71 -14.53 -7.20
C THR A 607 15.98 -15.13 -6.02
N THR A 608 16.28 -16.40 -5.75
CA THR A 608 15.83 -17.10 -4.55
C THR A 608 17.03 -17.80 -3.93
N VAL A 609 17.22 -17.61 -2.63
CA VAL A 609 18.40 -18.09 -1.90
C VAL A 609 18.03 -19.25 -1.00
N GLU A 610 18.81 -20.32 -1.06
CA GLU A 610 18.65 -21.47 -0.18
C GLU A 610 19.97 -21.81 0.52
N VAL A 611 19.92 -22.01 1.84
CA VAL A 611 21.10 -22.28 2.67
C VAL A 611 21.00 -23.66 3.27
N TYR A 612 21.86 -24.57 2.81
CA TYR A 612 21.94 -25.93 3.34
C TYR A 612 22.83 -26.01 4.57
N SER A 613 23.94 -25.26 4.57
CA SER A 613 24.88 -25.17 5.68
C SER A 613 25.74 -23.90 5.59
N PRO A 614 26.52 -23.56 6.63
CA PRO A 614 27.42 -22.40 6.57
C PRO A 614 28.46 -22.41 5.45
N THR A 615 28.68 -23.55 4.81
CA THR A 615 29.64 -23.72 3.71
C THR A 615 28.98 -24.17 2.41
N HIS A 616 27.65 -24.22 2.37
CA HIS A 616 26.88 -24.71 1.23
C HIS A 616 25.55 -23.97 1.09
N PHE A 617 25.46 -23.11 0.09
CA PHE A 617 24.25 -22.35 -0.24
C PHE A 617 24.10 -22.20 -1.75
N ALA A 618 22.86 -22.00 -2.20
CA ALA A 618 22.50 -21.89 -3.59
C ALA A 618 21.69 -20.62 -3.86
N VAL A 619 21.85 -20.07 -5.06
CA VAL A 619 21.07 -18.96 -5.60
C VAL A 619 20.41 -19.45 -6.87
N LEU A 620 19.09 -19.60 -6.84
CA LEU A 620 18.28 -19.80 -8.03
C LEU A 620 18.10 -18.47 -8.74
N VAL A 621 18.29 -18.46 -10.06
CA VAL A 621 18.27 -17.24 -10.86
C VAL A 621 17.20 -17.35 -11.92
N THR A 622 16.26 -16.41 -11.88
CA THR A 622 15.05 -16.42 -12.69
C THR A 622 15.05 -15.22 -13.62
N PRO A 623 14.94 -15.41 -14.95
CA PRO A 623 14.96 -14.32 -15.92
C PRO A 623 13.74 -13.40 -15.77
N PRO A 624 13.78 -12.19 -16.35
CA PRO A 624 12.61 -11.31 -16.38
C PRO A 624 11.46 -12.02 -17.09
N SER A 625 10.24 -11.77 -16.61
CA SER A 625 9.08 -12.30 -17.31
C SER A 625 8.90 -11.59 -18.65
N THR A 626 8.75 -12.36 -19.72
CA THR A 626 8.34 -11.82 -21.03
C THR A 626 6.82 -11.71 -21.17
N ASP A 627 6.05 -12.23 -20.21
CA ASP A 627 4.59 -12.29 -20.21
C ASP A 627 4.07 -12.13 -18.77
N GLU A 628 3.23 -11.12 -18.52
CA GLU A 628 2.66 -10.86 -17.18
C GLU A 628 1.87 -12.04 -16.60
N LEU A 629 1.48 -13.01 -17.45
CA LEU A 629 0.66 -14.17 -17.07
C LEU A 629 1.44 -15.45 -16.80
N LEU A 630 2.77 -15.46 -16.97
CA LEU A 630 3.62 -16.63 -16.77
C LEU A 630 4.79 -16.29 -15.86
N ARG A 631 4.85 -16.91 -14.68
CA ARG A 631 6.06 -16.86 -13.85
C ARG A 631 7.26 -17.42 -14.62
N PRO A 632 8.36 -16.66 -14.72
CA PRO A 632 9.57 -17.13 -15.36
C PRO A 632 10.14 -18.35 -14.62
N ILE A 633 10.62 -19.33 -15.37
CA ILE A 633 11.29 -20.52 -14.83
C ILE A 633 12.75 -20.13 -14.55
N PRO A 634 13.35 -20.53 -13.41
CA PRO A 634 14.77 -20.38 -13.17
C PRO A 634 15.59 -20.83 -14.39
N SER A 635 16.50 -19.97 -14.87
CA SER A 635 17.34 -20.25 -16.03
C SER A 635 18.63 -20.96 -15.63
N PHE A 636 19.11 -20.73 -14.41
CA PHE A 636 20.27 -21.42 -13.84
C PHE A 636 20.26 -21.36 -12.30
N ILE A 637 21.17 -22.12 -11.70
CA ILE A 637 21.48 -22.07 -10.26
C ILE A 637 22.97 -21.79 -10.09
N SER A 638 23.32 -20.96 -9.11
CA SER A 638 24.69 -20.77 -8.65
C SER A 638 24.83 -21.41 -7.28
N VAL A 639 25.74 -22.38 -7.14
CA VAL A 639 25.98 -23.10 -5.88
C VAL A 639 27.34 -22.70 -5.33
N PHE A 640 27.37 -22.22 -4.09
CA PHE A 640 28.59 -22.01 -3.34
C PHE A 640 28.93 -23.25 -2.54
N GLN A 641 30.08 -23.86 -2.83
CA GLN A 641 30.60 -24.98 -2.07
C GLN A 641 32.13 -24.95 -2.08
N HIS A 642 32.76 -25.33 -0.96
CA HIS A 642 34.22 -25.35 -0.84
C HIS A 642 34.90 -24.00 -1.17
N GLY A 643 34.24 -22.88 -0.85
CA GLY A 643 34.78 -21.54 -1.05
C GLY A 643 34.66 -21.01 -2.48
N ARG A 644 33.89 -21.65 -3.36
CA ARG A 644 33.73 -21.24 -4.77
C ARG A 644 32.27 -21.34 -5.20
N TRP A 645 31.87 -20.37 -6.03
CA TRP A 645 30.61 -20.42 -6.78
C TRP A 645 30.78 -21.27 -8.03
N THR A 646 29.80 -22.12 -8.30
CA THR A 646 29.68 -22.90 -9.53
C THR A 646 28.31 -22.71 -10.12
N ASP A 647 28.26 -22.28 -11.38
CA ASP A 647 26.99 -22.05 -12.07
C ASP A 647 26.58 -23.27 -12.87
N LYS A 648 25.30 -23.60 -12.82
CA LYS A 648 24.69 -24.69 -13.59
C LYS A 648 23.46 -24.18 -14.31
N LYS A 649 23.54 -24.12 -15.63
CA LYS A 649 22.37 -23.79 -16.47
C LYS A 649 21.40 -24.96 -16.50
N PHE A 650 20.11 -24.63 -16.43
CA PHE A 650 19.06 -25.62 -16.57
C PHE A 650 18.77 -25.90 -18.05
N GLU A 651 18.54 -27.16 -18.38
CA GLU A 651 17.99 -27.54 -19.67
C GLU A 651 16.61 -26.93 -19.85
N GLN A 652 16.34 -26.43 -21.05
CA GLN A 652 15.06 -25.81 -21.38
C GLN A 652 13.95 -26.85 -21.28
N ALA A 653 12.95 -26.59 -20.43
CA ALA A 653 11.75 -27.41 -20.38
C ALA A 653 10.93 -27.21 -21.68
N PRO A 654 10.30 -28.26 -22.23
CA PRO A 654 9.38 -28.13 -23.33
C PRO A 654 8.15 -27.30 -22.91
N LEU A 655 7.55 -26.60 -23.88
CA LEU A 655 6.27 -25.91 -23.72
C LEU A 655 5.20 -26.88 -23.21
N GLU A 656 4.30 -26.39 -22.37
CA GLU A 656 3.20 -27.17 -21.78
C GLU A 656 2.36 -27.81 -22.89
N ILE A 657 1.99 -29.08 -22.69
CA ILE A 657 1.10 -29.85 -23.57
C ILE A 657 -0.34 -29.65 -23.11
#